data_AF-A0A521U655-F1
#
_entry.id   AF-A0A521U655-F1
#
_cell.length_a   1.000
_cell.length_b   1.000
_cell.length_c   1.000
_cell.angle_alpha   90.00
_cell.angle_beta   90.00
_cell.angle_gamma   90.00
#
_symmetry.space_group_name_H-M   'P 1'
#
loop_
_entity.id
_entity.type
_entity.pdbx_description
1 polymer ?
#
loop_
_entity_poly.entity_id
_entity_poly.type
_entity_poly.pdbx_seq_one_letter_code
_entity_poly.pdbx_strand_id
1 'polypeptide(L)'
;MSLRLIRKLLTLAALAATVGACAGPAGPAGNGCTLRSDDAGGGATITCADGTTVRLTNGANGANGANGSNGSNGADGMPCTVSVGDAGGRIIRCADGTTVTVNDGQSANCTVSTDLDSGVRTIRCSDGTVTTLRNGTPGTDGLGVRVGERHGLAHILSTGEYANGAKVLARAAITSATADPAGVVTVNFTVATQGGAPITDVPAISANISKLVPAGPTEASNHWMPYIWATETVPATGTFPNPAGTTALQATRETNGRLTNNRDGSYRYVFSTNLTSARMGTTPITYERNRTHRIVVMMGGHSGATADAYLDFVPDGTAVTERRNIIQTSNCHACHNENEFRGHGGDRLSIEACTSCHVTGARDANSGNSLALDEMIHKIHAGGELPSVRGADGIRYDNPATPANEAADNGSYAIYGYRGTRASWEHAEFPSVLANCTKCHQGSGAQVDNWMNNPSRNACGSCHDNVNFATGINHVGGMQTNDATCRTCHNASGPQGLIQSPVSTMHDWTNRDVRNKPEFNATVTVSTPANGTFFVRGESPVVTIVLRDAITGNLIDHTTVAEDPTAEGCPAPSATNPRGGPCPTRDGLFRTASLFVAGPRARRMPVLTTAARSQLFSGTAGPFDLSAAGGSLIVQFDQGMGVHTVNSTGGDVLAVGTVTVPVSSGTFVSAAAATSAEVVTWLNRNTAFAARGIAWVESNGRVGIRSRNLGTVFSIQLQASTVATSVFAGDLLAHMPTGSTPSNNVTRRIVAANQDPRVTYTAGAIRYQLDPVDDLTPGTYVASIEINDRGNLSSSDYQTPSVARVNFQVGQATESRAPAGNCGSCHQGPDGRGFVLDFVRHYKVFNNTAVDQCGACHDYQPQTAVGAAWTGAGPISRRVHAVHAASSELNFPLSTVGYSNGDPVPGRNWNLPFPQDLRTCESCHPAATTSGTWQTMAARLPCGGCHDSDAATSHMRLQTYDPTPATPWSGDEVESCTVCH
;
A
#
# COMPACT_ATOMS: atom_id res chain seq x y z
N MET A 1 -7.46 54.82 -1.68
CA MET A 1 -6.35 55.77 -1.44
C MET A 1 -5.18 55.31 -2.29
N SER A 2 -5.10 55.66 -3.57
CA SER A 2 -4.66 56.94 -4.16
C SER A 2 -3.13 57.06 -4.30
N LEU A 3 -2.69 56.83 -5.54
CA LEU A 3 -1.66 57.55 -6.32
C LEU A 3 -0.29 57.84 -5.68
N ARG A 4 0.78 57.34 -6.33
CA ARG A 4 1.61 58.17 -7.24
C ARG A 4 2.40 57.31 -8.23
N LEU A 5 2.39 57.80 -9.46
CA LEU A 5 2.82 57.22 -10.73
C LEU A 5 3.95 58.13 -11.28
N ILE A 6 4.69 57.65 -12.30
CA ILE A 6 5.21 58.39 -13.49
C ILE A 6 6.75 58.64 -13.67
N ARG A 7 7.30 57.86 -14.65
CA ARG A 7 8.05 58.21 -15.90
C ARG A 7 9.51 58.73 -15.82
N LYS A 8 10.43 58.53 -16.79
CA LYS A 8 10.43 58.21 -18.25
C LYS A 8 11.89 57.79 -18.63
N LEU A 9 12.22 56.73 -19.41
CA LEU A 9 12.10 56.46 -20.88
C LEU A 9 13.17 57.15 -21.78
N LEU A 10 13.92 56.35 -22.58
CA LEU A 10 14.63 56.60 -23.90
C LEU A 10 15.93 55.74 -23.98
N THR A 11 16.35 55.01 -25.02
CA THR A 11 15.85 54.70 -26.39
C THR A 11 16.65 53.54 -27.03
N LEU A 12 16.07 53.04 -28.12
CA LEU A 12 16.30 51.87 -29.00
C LEU A 12 17.56 51.83 -29.92
N ALA A 13 17.93 50.57 -30.28
CA ALA A 13 18.15 50.00 -31.64
C ALA A 13 19.51 49.99 -32.39
N ALA A 14 19.92 48.73 -32.71
CA ALA A 14 20.20 48.14 -34.03
C ALA A 14 21.57 48.26 -34.78
N LEU A 15 22.22 47.08 -34.84
CA LEU A 15 22.73 46.29 -36.00
C LEU A 15 23.96 46.70 -36.86
N ALA A 16 24.87 45.71 -36.95
CA ALA A 16 25.67 45.22 -38.09
C ALA A 16 26.95 45.95 -38.55
N ALA A 17 28.11 45.26 -38.45
CA ALA A 17 28.88 44.75 -39.59
C ALA A 17 30.19 44.07 -39.13
N THR A 18 30.54 42.96 -39.79
CA THR A 18 31.74 42.14 -39.64
C THR A 18 32.92 42.66 -40.45
N VAL A 19 34.15 42.21 -40.12
CA VAL A 19 35.25 41.69 -40.97
C VAL A 19 36.63 42.03 -40.36
N GLY A 20 37.51 41.02 -40.24
CA GLY A 20 38.97 41.23 -40.29
C GLY A 20 39.78 40.53 -39.19
N ALA A 21 40.35 39.36 -39.51
CA ALA A 21 41.22 38.55 -38.68
C ALA A 21 42.62 39.15 -38.46
N CYS A 22 43.27 38.78 -37.34
CA CYS A 22 44.70 38.48 -37.24
C CYS A 22 44.95 37.59 -36.01
N ALA A 23 45.56 36.41 -36.21
CA ALA A 23 46.03 35.53 -35.15
C ALA A 23 47.40 36.00 -34.64
N GLY A 24 47.55 36.10 -33.31
CA GLY A 24 48.85 36.18 -32.62
C GLY A 24 49.09 34.88 -31.83
N PRO A 25 50.36 34.45 -31.63
CA PRO A 25 50.66 33.17 -30.99
C PRO A 25 50.27 33.16 -29.50
N ALA A 26 49.87 32.00 -28.98
CA ALA A 26 49.64 31.79 -27.56
C ALA A 26 50.94 31.99 -26.76
N GLY A 27 50.89 32.82 -25.71
CA GLY A 27 51.96 32.90 -24.72
C GLY A 27 52.03 31.63 -23.86
N PRO A 28 53.16 31.35 -23.20
CA PRO A 28 53.32 30.15 -22.37
C PRO A 28 52.33 30.15 -21.20
N ALA A 29 51.87 28.95 -20.81
CA ALA A 29 50.93 28.73 -19.71
C ALA A 29 51.50 29.26 -18.37
N GLY A 30 50.67 30.00 -17.62
CA GLY A 30 51.00 30.46 -16.27
C GLY A 30 50.99 29.33 -15.24
N ASN A 31 51.83 29.44 -14.20
CA ASN A 31 52.01 28.42 -13.16
C ASN A 31 50.78 28.33 -12.23
N GLY A 32 50.14 27.16 -12.16
CA GLY A 32 48.93 26.93 -11.36
C GLY A 32 49.17 26.53 -9.90
N CYS A 33 48.13 26.63 -9.07
CA CYS A 33 48.12 26.12 -7.70
C CYS A 33 47.73 24.63 -7.66
N THR A 34 48.27 23.88 -6.70
CA THR A 34 48.02 22.45 -6.46
C THR A 34 47.22 22.22 -5.18
N LEU A 35 46.24 21.31 -5.21
CA LEU A 35 45.42 20.93 -4.05
C LEU A 35 45.89 19.57 -3.50
N ARG A 36 45.97 19.43 -2.18
CA ARG A 36 46.19 18.14 -1.50
C ARG A 36 45.13 17.91 -0.43
N SER A 37 44.43 16.77 -0.50
CA SER A 37 43.54 16.29 0.57
C SER A 37 44.35 15.85 1.78
N ASP A 38 43.82 16.04 3.00
CA ASP A 38 44.41 15.48 4.21
C ASP A 38 43.65 14.23 4.68
N ASP A 39 44.28 13.07 4.53
CA ASP A 39 43.64 11.74 4.67
C ASP A 39 43.25 11.36 6.12
N ALA A 40 43.22 12.32 7.05
CA ALA A 40 42.94 12.08 8.47
C ALA A 40 41.99 13.08 9.14
N GLY A 41 41.45 14.07 8.43
CA GLY A 41 40.59 15.11 9.05
C GLY A 41 39.54 15.77 8.15
N GLY A 42 39.36 15.30 6.92
CA GLY A 42 38.28 15.76 6.03
C GLY A 42 38.43 17.20 5.49
N GLY A 43 39.63 17.77 5.50
CA GLY A 43 39.93 19.09 4.94
C GLY A 43 40.69 19.03 3.60
N ALA A 44 41.09 20.19 3.09
CA ALA A 44 41.94 20.27 1.90
C ALA A 44 42.88 21.48 1.99
N THR A 45 44.12 21.34 1.52
CA THR A 45 45.09 22.44 1.48
C THR A 45 45.41 22.82 0.04
N ILE A 46 45.18 24.10 -0.30
CA ILE A 46 45.57 24.70 -1.58
C ILE A 46 46.97 25.30 -1.41
N THR A 47 47.90 24.94 -2.28
CA THR A 47 49.26 25.51 -2.33
C THR A 47 49.49 26.16 -3.68
N CYS A 48 49.82 27.44 -3.69
CA CYS A 48 50.13 28.18 -4.91
C CYS A 48 51.64 28.23 -5.19
N ALA A 49 51.98 28.48 -6.46
CA ALA A 49 53.38 28.45 -6.92
C ALA A 49 54.27 29.54 -6.29
N ASP A 50 53.69 30.56 -5.66
CA ASP A 50 54.38 31.59 -4.88
C ASP A 50 54.68 31.17 -3.42
N GLY A 51 54.31 29.94 -3.04
CA GLY A 51 54.51 29.39 -1.71
C GLY A 51 53.38 29.67 -0.72
N THR A 52 52.32 30.38 -1.12
CA THR A 52 51.16 30.59 -0.25
C THR A 52 50.31 29.32 -0.12
N THR A 53 49.90 29.00 1.12
CA THR A 53 49.07 27.83 1.43
C THR A 53 47.79 28.24 2.17
N VAL A 54 46.64 27.71 1.77
CA VAL A 54 45.34 27.91 2.45
C VAL A 54 44.75 26.56 2.81
N ARG A 55 44.38 26.37 4.08
CA ARG A 55 43.71 25.16 4.57
C ARG A 55 42.20 25.40 4.69
N LEU A 56 41.42 24.56 4.02
CA LEU A 56 39.97 24.42 4.13
C LEU A 56 39.68 23.35 5.19
N THR A 57 38.90 23.68 6.21
CA THR A 57 38.46 22.76 7.25
C THR A 57 36.95 22.59 7.19
N ASN A 58 36.45 21.43 7.59
CA ASN A 58 35.02 21.23 7.85
C ASN A 58 34.51 22.22 8.91
N GLY A 59 33.20 22.48 8.91
CA GLY A 59 32.56 23.26 9.98
C GLY A 59 32.81 22.63 11.34
N ALA A 60 32.89 23.46 12.39
CA ALA A 60 33.01 22.94 13.76
C ALA A 60 31.77 22.13 14.14
N ASN A 61 31.97 21.06 14.92
CA ASN A 61 30.87 20.29 15.51
C ASN A 61 29.90 21.23 16.25
N GLY A 62 28.60 20.98 16.14
CA GLY A 62 27.63 21.61 17.03
C GLY A 62 27.96 21.32 18.49
N ALA A 63 27.66 22.26 19.39
CA ALA A 63 27.82 22.02 20.81
C ALA A 63 26.87 20.88 21.26
N ASN A 64 27.37 19.97 22.11
CA ASN A 64 26.58 18.87 22.65
C ASN A 64 25.27 19.38 23.29
N GLY A 65 24.14 18.79 22.91
CA GLY A 65 22.87 18.97 23.61
C GLY A 65 22.91 18.38 25.03
N ALA A 66 22.17 18.98 25.96
CA ALA A 66 22.10 18.51 27.34
C ALA A 66 21.13 17.31 27.48
N ASN A 67 21.71 16.14 27.83
CA ASN A 67 21.12 14.90 28.38
C ASN A 67 20.07 14.11 27.56
N GLY A 68 20.51 12.92 27.13
CA GLY A 68 19.73 11.78 26.64
C GLY A 68 20.66 10.90 25.80
N SER A 69 20.86 9.64 26.20
CA SER A 69 21.88 8.69 25.69
C SER A 69 22.34 8.91 24.24
N ASN A 70 23.66 9.10 24.04
CA ASN A 70 24.30 9.42 22.76
C ASN A 70 23.80 8.56 21.58
N GLY A 71 23.28 9.22 20.54
CA GLY A 71 23.21 8.63 19.20
C GLY A 71 24.60 8.53 18.57
N SER A 72 24.75 7.70 17.54
CA SER A 72 25.94 7.70 16.68
C SER A 72 26.17 9.11 16.12
N ASN A 73 27.43 9.55 16.01
CA ASN A 73 27.76 10.79 15.29
C ASN A 73 27.09 10.77 13.90
N GLY A 74 26.56 11.91 13.47
CA GLY A 74 26.17 12.09 12.06
C GLY A 74 27.37 11.80 11.15
N ALA A 75 27.11 11.27 9.96
CA ALA A 75 28.17 11.09 8.97
C ALA A 75 28.82 12.44 8.62
N ASP A 76 30.13 12.45 8.39
CA ASP A 76 30.86 13.63 7.94
C ASP A 76 30.19 14.25 6.70
N GLY A 77 30.21 15.58 6.58
CA GLY A 77 29.81 16.26 5.35
C GLY A 77 30.67 15.78 4.17
N MET A 78 30.02 15.31 3.10
CA MET A 78 30.70 14.78 1.91
C MET A 78 31.45 15.91 1.17
N PRO A 79 32.70 15.69 0.69
CA PRO A 79 33.59 16.76 0.24
C PRO A 79 33.09 17.49 -1.02
N CYS A 80 33.39 18.79 -1.12
CA CYS A 80 33.19 19.54 -2.37
C CYS A 80 34.19 19.05 -3.43
N THR A 81 33.75 18.98 -4.69
CA THR A 81 34.56 18.54 -5.83
C THR A 81 34.92 19.74 -6.72
N VAL A 82 36.08 19.68 -7.37
CA VAL A 82 36.51 20.72 -8.32
C VAL A 82 36.60 20.10 -9.72
N SER A 83 35.91 20.69 -10.68
CA SER A 83 35.99 20.33 -12.10
C SER A 83 36.52 21.49 -12.94
N VAL A 84 36.93 21.22 -14.19
CA VAL A 84 37.36 22.25 -15.14
C VAL A 84 36.16 22.62 -16.01
N GLY A 85 35.84 23.90 -16.12
CA GLY A 85 34.80 24.40 -17.01
C GLY A 85 35.32 24.69 -18.41
N ASP A 86 34.40 24.79 -19.37
CA ASP A 86 34.66 24.82 -20.83
C ASP A 86 35.48 26.04 -21.32
N ALA A 87 35.83 26.98 -20.43
CA ALA A 87 36.61 28.19 -20.72
C ALA A 87 37.94 28.29 -19.94
N GLY A 88 38.42 27.19 -19.34
CA GLY A 88 39.68 27.14 -18.57
C GLY A 88 39.54 27.40 -17.07
N GLY A 89 38.46 28.04 -16.63
CA GLY A 89 38.17 28.24 -15.20
C GLY A 89 37.87 26.94 -14.44
N ARG A 90 38.13 26.95 -13.12
CA ARG A 90 37.81 25.84 -12.20
C ARG A 90 36.43 26.05 -11.56
N ILE A 91 35.57 25.04 -11.55
CA ILE A 91 34.25 25.07 -10.91
C ILE A 91 34.30 24.21 -9.65
N ILE A 92 33.99 24.80 -8.50
CA ILE A 92 33.85 24.09 -7.23
C ILE A 92 32.37 23.79 -7.02
N ARG A 93 32.00 22.51 -6.86
CA ARG A 93 30.63 22.06 -6.59
C ARG A 93 30.56 21.33 -5.26
N CYS A 94 29.68 21.79 -4.38
CA CYS A 94 29.36 21.11 -3.12
C CYS A 94 28.06 20.31 -3.27
N ALA A 95 27.91 19.25 -2.47
CA ALA A 95 26.77 18.33 -2.55
C ALA A 95 25.43 18.96 -2.15
N ASP A 96 25.45 20.13 -1.51
CA ASP A 96 24.27 20.94 -1.18
C ASP A 96 23.72 21.76 -2.37
N GLY A 97 24.31 21.59 -3.57
CA GLY A 97 23.93 22.30 -4.79
C GLY A 97 24.63 23.64 -4.98
N THR A 98 25.47 24.08 -4.04
CA THR A 98 26.24 25.32 -4.17
C THR A 98 27.35 25.15 -5.22
N THR A 99 27.42 26.09 -6.17
CA THR A 99 28.45 26.09 -7.22
C THR A 99 29.15 27.44 -7.30
N VAL A 100 30.48 27.43 -7.44
CA VAL A 100 31.30 28.63 -7.62
C VAL A 100 32.24 28.41 -8.79
N THR A 101 32.26 29.34 -9.74
CA THR A 101 33.18 29.34 -10.88
C THR A 101 34.32 30.33 -10.63
N VAL A 102 35.56 29.85 -10.69
CA VAL A 102 36.77 30.66 -10.65
C VAL A 102 37.34 30.70 -12.06
N ASN A 103 37.27 31.87 -12.71
CA ASN A 103 37.82 32.05 -14.04
C ASN A 103 39.34 32.24 -13.97
N ASP A 104 40.08 31.75 -14.95
CA ASP A 104 41.51 32.03 -15.08
C ASP A 104 41.72 33.52 -15.38
N GLY A 105 42.26 34.26 -14.42
CA GLY A 105 42.69 35.65 -14.61
C GLY A 105 44.06 35.72 -15.27
N GLN A 106 44.26 36.68 -16.18
CA GLN A 106 45.59 36.96 -16.69
C GLN A 106 46.49 37.49 -15.55
N SER A 107 47.45 36.68 -15.10
CA SER A 107 48.56 37.06 -14.22
C SER A 107 48.18 37.89 -12.98
N ALA A 108 47.30 37.37 -12.12
CA ALA A 108 46.88 38.07 -10.90
C ALA A 108 47.14 37.23 -9.63
N ASN A 109 47.73 37.85 -8.60
CA ASN A 109 47.86 37.27 -7.27
C ASN A 109 46.54 37.47 -6.51
N CYS A 110 45.96 36.40 -5.98
CA CYS A 110 44.71 36.44 -5.23
C CYS A 110 44.97 36.29 -3.73
N THR A 111 44.26 37.06 -2.91
CA THR A 111 44.30 37.01 -1.45
C THR A 111 42.93 36.61 -0.90
N VAL A 112 42.92 35.79 0.15
CA VAL A 112 41.70 35.32 0.81
C VAL A 112 41.57 36.04 2.15
N SER A 113 40.41 36.65 2.44
CA SER A 113 40.21 37.31 3.73
C SER A 113 40.12 36.30 4.88
N THR A 114 40.77 36.60 6.00
CA THR A 114 40.87 35.74 7.19
C THR A 114 39.77 35.96 8.23
N ASP A 115 38.61 36.52 7.88
CA ASP A 115 37.51 36.62 8.86
C ASP A 115 36.95 35.23 9.16
N LEU A 116 37.32 34.69 10.31
CA LEU A 116 37.03 33.33 10.74
C LEU A 116 35.58 33.14 11.23
N ASP A 117 34.88 34.24 11.59
CA ASP A 117 33.68 34.16 12.45
C ASP A 117 32.33 34.32 11.74
N SER A 118 32.27 34.60 10.43
CA SER A 118 31.00 34.88 9.72
C SER A 118 30.54 33.81 8.72
N GLY A 119 31.29 32.72 8.56
CA GLY A 119 30.95 31.65 7.62
C GLY A 119 30.98 32.07 6.13
N VAL A 120 31.56 33.24 5.81
CA VAL A 120 31.77 33.73 4.44
C VAL A 120 33.26 34.02 4.24
N ARG A 121 33.89 33.40 3.23
CA ARG A 121 35.27 33.67 2.81
C ARG A 121 35.27 34.44 1.50
N THR A 122 35.98 35.56 1.42
CA THR A 122 36.08 36.34 0.18
C THR A 122 37.45 36.17 -0.45
N ILE A 123 37.50 35.75 -1.71
CA ILE A 123 38.71 35.70 -2.54
C ILE A 123 38.72 36.97 -3.38
N ARG A 124 39.78 37.78 -3.24
CA ARG A 124 40.01 38.97 -4.05
C ARG A 124 41.29 38.83 -4.85
N CYS A 125 41.19 38.99 -6.16
CA CYS A 125 42.31 38.95 -7.08
C CYS A 125 42.74 40.37 -7.48
N SER A 126 44.03 40.55 -7.77
CA SER A 126 44.60 41.85 -8.14
C SER A 126 44.09 42.41 -9.48
N ASP A 127 43.39 41.60 -10.28
CA ASP A 127 42.70 42.02 -11.51
C ASP A 127 41.29 42.60 -11.25
N GLY A 128 40.89 42.73 -9.98
CA GLY A 128 39.58 43.26 -9.58
C GLY A 128 38.50 42.19 -9.42
N THR A 129 38.79 40.92 -9.72
CA THR A 129 37.85 39.81 -9.51
C THR A 129 37.64 39.56 -8.02
N VAL A 130 36.38 39.55 -7.58
CA VAL A 130 36.00 39.26 -6.19
C VAL A 130 34.93 38.17 -6.18
N THR A 131 35.17 37.07 -5.45
CA THR A 131 34.18 36.02 -5.25
C THR A 131 34.06 35.65 -3.77
N THR A 132 32.85 35.31 -3.33
CA THR A 132 32.57 34.94 -1.94
C THR A 132 32.13 33.48 -1.85
N LEU A 133 32.82 32.66 -1.07
CA LEU A 133 32.36 31.35 -0.62
C LEU A 133 31.57 31.51 0.66
N ARG A 134 30.39 30.87 0.74
CA ARG A 134 29.66 30.71 2.00
C ARG A 134 29.74 29.25 2.43
N ASN A 135 29.85 28.99 3.72
CA ASN A 135 29.53 27.67 4.24
C ASN A 135 28.07 27.35 3.91
N GLY A 136 27.76 26.09 3.59
CA GLY A 136 26.39 25.61 3.67
C GLY A 136 25.85 25.92 5.07
N THR A 137 24.59 26.36 5.17
CA THR A 137 23.94 26.46 6.47
C THR A 137 24.04 25.08 7.13
N PRO A 138 24.55 24.97 8.37
CA PRO A 138 24.40 23.72 9.12
C PRO A 138 22.94 23.29 9.01
N GLY A 139 22.72 22.03 8.62
CA GLY A 139 21.42 21.43 8.87
C GLY A 139 21.10 21.66 10.34
N THR A 140 19.88 22.06 10.65
CA THR A 140 19.41 21.89 12.03
C THR A 140 19.52 20.40 12.33
N ASP A 141 20.04 20.02 13.49
CA ASP A 141 20.02 18.62 13.90
C ASP A 141 18.63 18.07 13.64
N GLY A 142 18.53 17.08 12.75
CA GLY A 142 17.31 16.30 12.67
C GLY A 142 17.05 15.80 14.08
N LEU A 143 15.84 15.99 14.60
CA LEU A 143 15.47 15.65 15.98
C LEU A 143 15.62 14.13 16.29
N GLY A 144 16.26 13.34 15.43
CA GLY A 144 16.50 11.90 15.58
C GLY A 144 15.20 11.14 15.73
N VAL A 145 14.14 11.57 15.03
CA VAL A 145 12.79 11.07 15.27
C VAL A 145 12.64 9.69 14.65
N ARG A 146 12.81 8.66 15.47
CA ARG A 146 12.64 7.27 15.05
C ARG A 146 11.16 6.99 14.77
N VAL A 147 10.86 6.41 13.62
CA VAL A 147 9.48 6.03 13.24
C VAL A 147 8.81 5.19 14.33
N GLY A 148 9.53 4.20 14.88
CA GLY A 148 9.04 3.30 15.93
C GLY A 148 8.78 3.95 17.30
N GLU A 149 9.24 5.18 17.54
CA GLU A 149 8.92 5.95 18.76
C GLU A 149 7.59 6.70 18.65
N ARG A 150 7.01 6.76 17.45
CA ARG A 150 5.73 7.43 17.16
C ARG A 150 4.69 6.49 16.54
N HIS A 151 5.12 5.33 16.07
CA HIS A 151 4.32 4.32 15.40
C HIS A 151 4.67 2.93 15.92
N GLY A 152 3.76 1.98 15.69
CA GLY A 152 3.87 0.60 16.14
C GLY A 152 3.25 0.38 17.51
N LEU A 153 3.00 -0.90 17.81
CA LEU A 153 2.34 -1.34 19.03
C LEU A 153 3.09 -0.88 20.30
N ALA A 154 4.42 -0.87 20.28
CA ALA A 154 5.22 -0.42 21.43
C ALA A 154 4.94 1.05 21.79
N HIS A 155 4.79 1.93 20.79
CA HIS A 155 4.42 3.32 21.02
C HIS A 155 3.02 3.43 21.62
N ILE A 156 2.05 2.69 21.06
CA ILE A 156 0.66 2.71 21.51
C ILE A 156 0.55 2.23 22.97
N LEU A 157 1.26 1.17 23.33
CA LEU A 157 1.31 0.64 24.70
C LEU A 157 2.13 1.49 25.67
N SER A 158 2.79 2.56 25.21
CA SER A 158 3.54 3.49 26.05
C SER A 158 2.88 4.86 26.20
N THR A 159 1.79 5.12 25.46
CA THR A 159 1.13 6.43 25.39
C THR A 159 -0.36 6.35 25.74
N GLY A 160 -1.00 7.52 25.86
CA GLY A 160 -2.43 7.61 26.17
C GLY A 160 -2.78 6.89 27.47
N GLU A 161 -3.80 6.04 27.43
CA GLU A 161 -4.27 5.27 28.59
C GLU A 161 -3.25 4.26 29.12
N TYR A 162 -2.30 3.81 28.29
CA TYR A 162 -1.28 2.83 28.69
C TYR A 162 -0.05 3.50 29.33
N ALA A 163 0.05 4.83 29.28
CA ALA A 163 1.18 5.57 29.85
C ALA A 163 1.34 5.27 31.35
N ASN A 164 2.59 5.09 31.79
CA ASN A 164 2.96 4.79 33.18
C ASN A 164 2.27 3.54 33.77
N GLY A 165 1.81 2.61 32.93
CA GLY A 165 1.09 1.41 33.38
C GLY A 165 -0.31 1.70 33.92
N ALA A 166 -0.91 2.85 33.60
CA ALA A 166 -2.23 3.22 34.07
C ALA A 166 -3.31 2.22 33.62
N LYS A 167 -3.23 1.75 32.37
CA LYS A 167 -3.98 0.62 31.82
C LYS A 167 -3.01 -0.50 31.48
N VAL A 168 -3.35 -1.73 31.84
CA VAL A 168 -2.53 -2.93 31.57
C VAL A 168 -3.39 -3.97 30.88
N LEU A 169 -2.95 -4.48 29.75
CA LEU A 169 -3.62 -5.61 29.10
C LEU A 169 -3.39 -6.88 29.91
N ALA A 170 -4.47 -7.57 30.22
CA ALA A 170 -4.46 -8.79 31.03
C ALA A 170 -5.19 -9.93 30.30
N ARG A 171 -5.03 -11.14 30.83
CA ARG A 171 -5.80 -12.32 30.45
C ARG A 171 -6.60 -12.77 31.66
N ALA A 172 -7.89 -12.96 31.49
CA ALA A 172 -8.77 -13.53 32.50
C ALA A 172 -9.28 -14.90 32.03
N ALA A 173 -9.49 -15.82 32.97
CA ALA A 173 -10.09 -17.12 32.70
C ALA A 173 -11.00 -17.54 33.86
N ILE A 174 -12.26 -17.85 33.56
CA ILE A 174 -13.19 -18.41 34.53
C ILE A 174 -12.83 -19.89 34.75
N THR A 175 -12.49 -20.25 35.98
CA THR A 175 -12.11 -21.62 36.35
C THR A 175 -13.31 -22.47 36.73
N SER A 176 -14.36 -21.84 37.28
CA SER A 176 -15.62 -22.52 37.60
C SER A 176 -16.74 -21.51 37.81
N ALA A 177 -17.98 -21.95 37.60
CA ALA A 177 -19.16 -21.22 37.99
C ALA A 177 -20.27 -22.16 38.46
N THR A 178 -21.08 -21.68 39.40
CA THR A 178 -22.23 -22.39 39.95
C THR A 178 -23.41 -21.44 40.13
N ALA A 179 -24.63 -21.93 39.90
CA ALA A 179 -25.85 -21.26 40.32
C ALA A 179 -26.70 -22.26 41.11
N ASP A 180 -26.96 -21.95 42.37
CA ASP A 180 -27.67 -22.87 43.26
C ASP A 180 -29.20 -22.88 42.98
N PRO A 181 -29.98 -23.80 43.58
CA PRO A 181 -31.43 -23.81 43.44
C PRO A 181 -32.13 -22.54 43.94
N ALA A 182 -31.51 -21.78 44.84
CA ALA A 182 -32.02 -20.51 45.34
C ALA A 182 -31.70 -19.33 44.42
N GLY A 183 -31.00 -19.55 43.30
CA GLY A 183 -30.66 -18.54 42.30
C GLY A 183 -29.44 -17.70 42.65
N VAL A 184 -28.60 -18.12 43.61
CA VAL A 184 -27.34 -17.45 43.95
C VAL A 184 -26.23 -17.95 43.04
N VAL A 185 -25.56 -17.01 42.36
CA VAL A 185 -24.48 -17.31 41.41
C VAL A 185 -23.12 -17.04 42.04
N THR A 186 -22.20 -17.98 41.88
CA THR A 186 -20.78 -17.86 42.28
C THR A 186 -19.89 -18.17 41.09
N VAL A 187 -18.83 -17.38 40.92
CA VAL A 187 -17.83 -17.51 39.85
C VAL A 187 -16.44 -17.49 40.47
N ASN A 188 -15.58 -18.42 40.08
CA ASN A 188 -14.15 -18.35 40.37
C ASN A 188 -13.41 -18.11 39.05
N PHE A 189 -12.42 -17.22 39.09
CA PHE A 189 -11.63 -16.86 37.92
C PHE A 189 -10.19 -16.53 38.30
N THR A 190 -9.33 -16.49 37.30
CA THR A 190 -7.92 -16.10 37.43
C THR A 190 -7.63 -14.91 36.51
N VAL A 191 -6.67 -14.08 36.91
CA VAL A 191 -6.20 -12.93 36.14
C VAL A 191 -4.68 -12.94 36.11
N ALA A 192 -4.13 -12.80 34.91
CA ALA A 192 -2.69 -12.76 34.68
C ALA A 192 -2.33 -11.66 33.67
N THR A 193 -1.07 -11.21 33.70
CA THR A 193 -0.47 -10.38 32.65
C THR A 193 -0.45 -11.14 31.32
N GLN A 194 -0.24 -10.44 30.20
CA GLN A 194 -0.03 -11.11 28.91
C GLN A 194 1.15 -12.11 28.94
N GLY A 195 2.15 -11.89 29.80
CA GLY A 195 3.29 -12.79 30.03
C GLY A 195 3.02 -13.94 31.01
N GLY A 196 1.80 -14.07 31.53
CA GLY A 196 1.37 -15.19 32.39
C GLY A 196 1.62 -15.01 33.90
N ALA A 197 2.24 -13.92 34.34
CA ALA A 197 2.38 -13.62 35.77
C ALA A 197 1.02 -13.26 36.40
N PRO A 198 0.65 -13.79 37.58
CA PRO A 198 -0.63 -13.52 38.22
C PRO A 198 -0.78 -12.04 38.60
N ILE A 199 -1.96 -11.47 38.39
CA ILE A 199 -2.30 -10.11 38.82
C ILE A 199 -3.09 -10.20 40.13
N THR A 200 -2.51 -9.71 41.22
CA THR A 200 -2.98 -9.98 42.60
C THR A 200 -3.84 -8.86 43.19
N ASP A 201 -4.15 -7.80 42.45
CA ASP A 201 -4.74 -6.57 42.95
C ASP A 201 -5.84 -5.98 42.05
N VAL A 202 -6.64 -6.82 41.38
CA VAL A 202 -7.82 -6.35 40.64
C VAL A 202 -8.82 -5.70 41.61
N PRO A 203 -9.11 -4.38 41.48
CA PRO A 203 -9.84 -3.65 42.51
C PRO A 203 -11.36 -3.85 42.42
N ALA A 204 -11.87 -4.03 41.21
CA ALA A 204 -13.30 -4.20 40.94
C ALA A 204 -13.49 -4.94 39.62
N ILE A 205 -14.65 -5.58 39.50
CA ILE A 205 -15.12 -6.18 38.26
C ILE A 205 -16.58 -5.79 38.02
N SER A 206 -17.06 -6.02 36.81
CA SER A 206 -18.47 -6.12 36.51
C SER A 206 -18.79 -7.50 35.93
N ALA A 207 -20.03 -7.95 36.08
CA ALA A 207 -20.42 -9.29 35.63
C ALA A 207 -21.86 -9.34 35.12
N ASN A 208 -22.11 -10.25 34.18
CA ASN A 208 -23.44 -10.56 33.65
C ASN A 208 -23.65 -12.09 33.65
N ILE A 209 -24.92 -12.49 33.72
CA ILE A 209 -25.35 -13.86 33.47
C ILE A 209 -26.59 -13.89 32.55
N SER A 210 -26.59 -14.82 31.61
CA SER A 210 -27.67 -15.07 30.65
C SER A 210 -27.99 -16.57 30.57
N LYS A 211 -29.24 -16.94 30.27
CA LYS A 211 -29.61 -18.31 29.88
C LYS A 211 -29.80 -18.42 28.36
N LEU A 212 -29.55 -19.59 27.80
CA LEU A 212 -29.86 -19.90 26.41
C LEU A 212 -31.29 -20.43 26.31
N VAL A 213 -32.13 -19.77 25.52
CA VAL A 213 -33.52 -20.14 25.27
C VAL A 213 -33.61 -20.75 23.87
N PRO A 214 -34.11 -21.98 23.70
CA PRO A 214 -34.32 -22.58 22.39
C PRO A 214 -35.26 -21.76 21.53
N ALA A 215 -35.15 -21.91 20.22
CA ALA A 215 -36.08 -21.27 19.29
C ALA A 215 -37.52 -21.68 19.60
N GLY A 216 -38.38 -20.69 19.81
CA GLY A 216 -39.83 -20.90 19.80
C GLY A 216 -40.37 -21.24 18.40
N PRO A 217 -41.66 -21.62 18.27
CA PRO A 217 -42.28 -21.93 16.98
C PRO A 217 -42.25 -20.79 15.94
N THR A 218 -42.03 -19.56 16.40
CA THR A 218 -42.03 -18.33 15.59
C THR A 218 -40.63 -17.75 15.37
N GLU A 219 -39.59 -18.38 15.92
CA GLU A 219 -38.21 -17.86 15.91
C GLU A 219 -37.33 -18.73 15.01
N ALA A 220 -36.36 -18.11 14.35
CA ALA A 220 -35.43 -18.83 13.46
C ALA A 220 -34.36 -19.63 14.22
N SER A 221 -33.95 -19.17 15.42
CA SER A 221 -32.86 -19.79 16.19
C SER A 221 -33.01 -19.52 17.68
N ASN A 222 -32.26 -20.26 18.50
CA ASN A 222 -32.17 -20.03 19.93
C ASN A 222 -31.59 -18.64 20.25
N HIS A 223 -31.80 -18.09 21.44
CA HIS A 223 -31.31 -16.76 21.80
C HIS A 223 -30.87 -16.68 23.25
N TRP A 224 -29.94 -15.76 23.54
CA TRP A 224 -29.54 -15.46 24.92
C TRP A 224 -30.59 -14.57 25.59
N MET A 225 -31.00 -14.93 26.80
CA MET A 225 -31.88 -14.15 27.67
C MET A 225 -31.12 -13.73 28.94
N PRO A 226 -30.68 -12.46 29.02
CA PRO A 226 -29.98 -11.92 30.18
C PRO A 226 -30.89 -11.84 31.41
N TYR A 227 -30.32 -12.04 32.60
CA TYR A 227 -31.07 -11.90 33.86
C TYR A 227 -31.09 -10.47 34.41
N ILE A 228 -30.26 -9.58 33.88
CA ILE A 228 -30.05 -8.22 34.39
C ILE A 228 -30.46 -7.22 33.31
N TRP A 229 -31.49 -6.42 33.60
CA TRP A 229 -32.06 -5.41 32.69
C TRP A 229 -32.18 -4.06 33.37
N ALA A 230 -32.04 -3.00 32.59
CA ALA A 230 -32.30 -1.62 32.98
C ALA A 230 -33.26 -0.97 31.98
N THR A 231 -33.96 0.07 32.43
CA THR A 231 -34.75 0.93 31.56
C THR A 231 -33.93 2.18 31.25
N GLU A 232 -33.68 2.43 29.97
CA GLU A 232 -33.19 3.71 29.50
C GLU A 232 -34.39 4.63 29.23
N THR A 233 -34.26 5.91 29.59
CA THR A 233 -35.24 6.95 29.31
C THR A 233 -34.56 8.10 28.60
N VAL A 234 -35.13 8.54 27.48
CA VAL A 234 -34.65 9.72 26.74
C VAL A 234 -34.71 10.94 27.66
N PRO A 235 -33.58 11.63 27.90
CA PRO A 235 -33.55 12.73 28.86
C PRO A 235 -34.32 13.95 28.35
N ALA A 236 -34.77 14.80 29.28
CA ALA A 236 -35.51 16.03 28.98
C ALA A 236 -34.68 17.10 28.26
N THR A 237 -33.34 16.99 28.36
CA THR A 237 -32.38 17.91 27.77
C THR A 237 -31.52 17.18 26.76
N GLY A 238 -31.32 17.80 25.58
CA GLY A 238 -30.55 17.25 24.47
C GLY A 238 -31.39 17.18 23.19
N THR A 239 -30.75 16.82 22.09
CA THR A 239 -31.40 16.67 20.78
C THR A 239 -31.28 15.21 20.35
N PHE A 240 -32.37 14.48 20.46
CA PHE A 240 -32.45 13.06 20.13
C PHE A 240 -33.56 12.81 19.10
N PRO A 241 -33.46 11.75 18.26
CA PRO A 241 -34.51 11.38 17.32
C PRO A 241 -35.86 11.08 18.00
N ASN A 242 -35.85 10.36 19.13
CA ASN A 242 -37.05 10.07 19.89
C ASN A 242 -37.37 11.18 20.90
N PRO A 243 -38.67 11.39 21.21
CA PRO A 243 -39.09 12.42 22.15
C PRO A 243 -38.65 12.10 23.59
N ALA A 244 -38.41 13.14 24.38
CA ALA A 244 -38.10 13.04 25.80
C ALA A 244 -39.13 12.19 26.56
N GLY A 245 -38.66 11.35 27.48
CA GLY A 245 -39.51 10.41 28.22
C GLY A 245 -39.80 9.09 27.50
N THR A 246 -39.40 8.93 26.23
CA THR A 246 -39.42 7.61 25.57
C THR A 246 -38.54 6.64 26.34
N THR A 247 -39.01 5.41 26.56
CA THR A 247 -38.28 4.39 27.31
C THR A 247 -37.97 3.16 26.46
N ALA A 248 -36.81 2.56 26.68
CA ALA A 248 -36.44 1.27 26.12
C ALA A 248 -35.78 0.38 27.19
N LEU A 249 -35.90 -0.94 27.01
CA LEU A 249 -35.21 -1.91 27.86
C LEU A 249 -33.83 -2.23 27.28
N GLN A 250 -32.85 -2.35 28.16
CA GLN A 250 -31.48 -2.75 27.81
C GLN A 250 -30.98 -3.80 28.78
N ALA A 251 -30.41 -4.88 28.26
CA ALA A 251 -29.68 -5.81 29.10
C ALA A 251 -28.38 -5.13 29.59
N THR A 252 -27.98 -5.43 30.81
CA THR A 252 -26.86 -4.76 31.46
C THR A 252 -26.06 -5.73 32.32
N ARG A 253 -25.15 -5.20 33.14
CA ARG A 253 -24.28 -5.92 34.05
C ARG A 253 -24.47 -5.40 35.47
N GLU A 254 -24.07 -6.20 36.45
CA GLU A 254 -23.96 -5.74 37.83
C GLU A 254 -22.51 -5.41 38.20
N THR A 255 -22.36 -4.56 39.21
CA THR A 255 -21.06 -4.10 39.79
C THR A 255 -21.05 -4.16 41.32
N ASN A 256 -22.15 -4.60 41.92
CA ASN A 256 -22.41 -4.53 43.36
C ASN A 256 -22.39 -5.90 44.06
N GLY A 257 -21.99 -6.97 43.36
CA GLY A 257 -21.75 -8.27 43.96
C GLY A 257 -20.47 -8.29 44.80
N ARG A 258 -20.23 -9.40 45.49
CA ARG A 258 -19.11 -9.53 46.42
C ARG A 258 -17.90 -10.16 45.74
N LEU A 259 -16.88 -9.35 45.46
CA LEU A 259 -15.56 -9.80 45.01
C LEU A 259 -14.67 -10.18 46.20
N THR A 260 -14.07 -11.36 46.15
CA THR A 260 -13.05 -11.85 47.07
C THR A 260 -11.76 -12.07 46.30
N ASN A 261 -10.69 -11.38 46.70
CA ASN A 261 -9.36 -11.51 46.12
C ASN A 261 -8.51 -12.43 47.01
N ASN A 262 -8.03 -13.55 46.45
CA ASN A 262 -7.22 -14.53 47.19
C ASN A 262 -5.73 -14.16 47.24
N ARG A 263 -5.33 -13.05 46.59
CA ARG A 263 -3.98 -12.47 46.54
C ARG A 263 -2.92 -13.35 45.86
N ASP A 264 -3.34 -14.29 45.03
CA ASP A 264 -2.50 -15.19 44.25
C ASP A 264 -2.81 -15.13 42.74
N GLY A 265 -3.64 -14.17 42.32
CA GLY A 265 -4.17 -14.08 40.96
C GLY A 265 -5.51 -14.77 40.76
N SER A 266 -6.01 -15.48 41.77
CA SER A 266 -7.36 -16.05 41.77
C SER A 266 -8.36 -15.19 42.55
N TYR A 267 -9.60 -15.19 42.07
CA TYR A 267 -10.67 -14.37 42.56
C TYR A 267 -11.98 -15.16 42.59
N ARG A 268 -12.84 -14.78 43.53
CA ARG A 268 -14.20 -15.30 43.64
C ARG A 268 -15.21 -14.16 43.66
N TYR A 269 -16.21 -14.22 42.78
CA TYR A 269 -17.31 -13.27 42.72
C TYR A 269 -18.64 -13.94 43.03
N VAL A 270 -19.44 -13.34 43.91
CA VAL A 270 -20.81 -13.76 44.21
C VAL A 270 -21.76 -12.67 43.74
N PHE A 271 -22.71 -13.04 42.88
CA PHE A 271 -23.65 -12.08 42.33
C PHE A 271 -24.57 -11.50 43.41
N SER A 272 -24.91 -10.22 43.27
CA SER A 272 -25.99 -9.61 44.06
C SER A 272 -27.36 -9.95 43.46
N THR A 273 -27.42 -10.11 42.14
CA THR A 273 -28.63 -10.52 41.41
C THR A 273 -28.99 -11.96 41.77
N ASN A 274 -30.25 -12.16 42.15
CA ASN A 274 -30.82 -13.49 42.34
C ASN A 274 -31.67 -13.89 41.12
N LEU A 275 -31.32 -15.03 40.50
CA LEU A 275 -31.95 -15.52 39.27
C LEU A 275 -33.45 -15.85 39.44
N THR A 276 -33.91 -16.24 40.63
CA THR A 276 -35.33 -16.58 40.86
C THR A 276 -36.25 -15.36 40.90
N SER A 277 -35.68 -14.17 41.11
CA SER A 277 -36.42 -12.90 41.19
C SER A 277 -36.21 -11.98 39.98
N ALA A 278 -35.45 -12.43 38.99
CA ALA A 278 -35.07 -11.63 37.84
C ALA A 278 -36.26 -11.25 36.95
N ARG A 279 -36.18 -10.05 36.37
CA ARG A 279 -37.25 -9.48 35.53
C ARG A 279 -36.67 -8.72 34.34
N MET A 280 -37.38 -8.77 33.22
CA MET A 280 -37.22 -7.90 32.06
C MET A 280 -38.36 -6.89 32.08
N GLY A 281 -38.08 -5.66 32.57
CA GLY A 281 -39.13 -4.71 32.90
C GLY A 281 -40.08 -5.30 33.96
N THR A 282 -41.35 -5.50 33.61
CA THR A 282 -42.34 -6.14 34.49
C THR A 282 -42.42 -7.66 34.33
N THR A 283 -41.87 -8.22 33.25
CA THR A 283 -41.96 -9.64 32.89
C THR A 283 -40.99 -10.49 33.71
N PRO A 284 -41.45 -11.49 34.48
CA PRO A 284 -40.57 -12.44 35.17
C PRO A 284 -39.69 -13.23 34.20
N ILE A 285 -38.43 -13.43 34.57
CA ILE A 285 -37.51 -14.33 33.85
C ILE A 285 -37.40 -15.62 34.66
N THR A 286 -37.94 -16.72 34.13
CA THR A 286 -37.89 -18.01 34.81
C THR A 286 -36.45 -18.53 34.88
N TYR A 287 -36.01 -18.95 36.07
CA TYR A 287 -34.74 -19.65 36.27
C TYR A 287 -34.90 -21.15 35.95
N GLU A 288 -34.25 -21.60 34.88
CA GLU A 288 -34.33 -22.98 34.38
C GLU A 288 -32.95 -23.65 34.48
N ARG A 289 -32.75 -24.44 35.54
CA ARG A 289 -31.44 -24.99 35.91
C ARG A 289 -30.85 -26.01 34.93
N ASN A 290 -31.69 -26.57 34.07
CA ASN A 290 -31.32 -27.56 33.06
C ASN A 290 -30.94 -26.95 31.71
N ARG A 291 -30.84 -25.61 31.63
CA ARG A 291 -30.42 -24.91 30.42
C ARG A 291 -28.99 -24.40 30.53
N THR A 292 -28.33 -24.29 29.37
CA THR A 292 -27.04 -23.61 29.28
C THR A 292 -27.18 -22.16 29.74
N HIS A 293 -26.28 -21.74 30.62
CA HIS A 293 -26.09 -20.37 31.07
C HIS A 293 -24.70 -19.89 30.65
N ARG A 294 -24.59 -18.61 30.29
CA ARG A 294 -23.33 -17.93 30.05
C ARG A 294 -23.10 -16.91 31.16
N ILE A 295 -21.94 -17.01 31.80
CA ILE A 295 -21.43 -15.98 32.71
C ILE A 295 -20.32 -15.23 32.01
N VAL A 296 -20.28 -13.91 32.23
CA VAL A 296 -19.21 -13.05 31.75
C VAL A 296 -18.70 -12.19 32.90
N VAL A 297 -17.39 -12.12 33.04
CA VAL A 297 -16.68 -11.23 33.96
C VAL A 297 -15.88 -10.24 33.12
N MET A 298 -15.98 -8.94 33.45
CA MET A 298 -15.31 -7.85 32.78
C MET A 298 -14.56 -6.97 33.80
N MET A 299 -13.38 -6.49 33.45
CA MET A 299 -12.57 -5.64 34.32
C MET A 299 -11.74 -4.61 33.53
N GLY A 300 -11.40 -3.50 34.19
CA GLY A 300 -10.55 -2.45 33.64
C GLY A 300 -11.26 -1.53 32.64
N GLY A 301 -10.65 -1.35 31.47
CA GLY A 301 -11.16 -0.51 30.38
C GLY A 301 -10.33 0.76 30.20
N HIS A 302 -10.43 1.70 31.13
CA HIS A 302 -9.63 2.93 31.12
C HIS A 302 -8.42 2.89 32.07
N SER A 303 -8.43 1.99 33.06
CA SER A 303 -7.36 1.85 34.04
C SER A 303 -7.31 0.45 34.64
N GLY A 304 -6.15 0.06 35.16
CA GLY A 304 -5.89 -1.24 35.75
C GLY A 304 -5.82 -2.37 34.72
N ALA A 305 -5.82 -3.60 35.24
CA ALA A 305 -5.88 -4.81 34.45
C ALA A 305 -7.18 -4.84 33.63
N THR A 306 -7.04 -4.89 32.30
CA THR A 306 -8.14 -4.88 31.34
C THR A 306 -8.25 -6.25 30.68
N ALA A 307 -9.36 -6.93 30.94
CA ALA A 307 -9.66 -8.26 30.42
C ALA A 307 -11.17 -8.55 30.51
N ASP A 308 -11.64 -9.49 29.72
CA ASP A 308 -12.90 -10.19 29.95
C ASP A 308 -12.71 -11.70 29.90
N ALA A 309 -13.69 -12.42 30.42
CA ALA A 309 -13.75 -13.88 30.34
C ALA A 309 -15.20 -14.35 30.38
N TYR A 310 -15.49 -15.43 29.68
CA TYR A 310 -16.82 -16.05 29.70
C TYR A 310 -16.73 -17.56 29.97
N LEU A 311 -17.84 -18.13 30.46
CA LEU A 311 -18.01 -19.56 30.64
C LEU A 311 -19.47 -19.95 30.39
N ASP A 312 -19.66 -20.99 29.57
CA ASP A 312 -20.95 -21.67 29.40
C ASP A 312 -21.03 -22.88 30.33
N PHE A 313 -22.11 -23.01 31.11
CA PHE A 313 -22.33 -24.11 32.06
C PHE A 313 -23.83 -24.40 32.23
N VAL A 314 -24.20 -25.56 32.79
CA VAL A 314 -25.59 -25.88 33.15
C VAL A 314 -25.70 -25.93 34.69
N PRO A 315 -26.58 -25.11 35.32
CA PRO A 315 -26.67 -25.03 36.79
C PRO A 315 -27.03 -26.32 37.54
N ASP A 316 -27.64 -27.31 36.89
CA ASP A 316 -27.92 -28.61 37.47
C ASP A 316 -26.75 -29.61 37.43
N GLY A 317 -25.63 -29.23 36.81
CA GLY A 317 -24.43 -30.04 36.69
C GLY A 317 -24.41 -30.96 35.48
N THR A 318 -25.45 -30.96 34.64
CA THR A 318 -25.44 -31.69 33.37
C THR A 318 -24.46 -31.07 32.36
N ALA A 319 -24.06 -31.85 31.35
CA ALA A 319 -23.14 -31.38 30.33
C ALA A 319 -23.79 -30.30 29.43
N VAL A 320 -23.01 -29.30 29.02
CA VAL A 320 -23.44 -28.30 28.04
C VAL A 320 -23.62 -28.96 26.67
N THR A 321 -24.87 -29.22 26.29
CA THR A 321 -25.26 -29.78 25.00
C THR A 321 -25.82 -28.71 24.06
N GLU A 322 -26.54 -27.71 24.59
CA GLU A 322 -27.04 -26.58 23.81
C GLU A 322 -26.01 -25.44 23.77
N ARG A 323 -25.75 -24.89 22.58
CA ARG A 323 -24.78 -23.80 22.35
C ARG A 323 -25.36 -22.72 21.44
N ARG A 324 -24.67 -21.58 21.33
CA ARG A 324 -24.93 -20.54 20.32
C ARG A 324 -23.62 -19.88 19.89
N ASN A 325 -22.77 -20.66 19.25
CA ASN A 325 -21.45 -20.24 18.77
C ASN A 325 -21.50 -20.05 17.25
N ILE A 326 -22.05 -18.91 16.83
CA ILE A 326 -22.26 -18.56 15.41
C ILE A 326 -21.00 -17.88 14.83
N ILE A 327 -20.38 -17.00 15.61
CA ILE A 327 -19.13 -16.31 15.30
C ILE A 327 -18.20 -16.38 16.52
N GLN A 328 -16.89 -16.29 16.29
CA GLN A 328 -15.86 -16.34 17.34
C GLN A 328 -15.07 -15.03 17.34
N THR A 329 -14.57 -14.63 18.51
CA THR A 329 -13.74 -13.40 18.66
C THR A 329 -12.53 -13.41 17.71
N SER A 330 -11.93 -14.57 17.44
CA SER A 330 -10.83 -14.72 16.49
C SER A 330 -11.18 -14.27 15.06
N ASN A 331 -12.45 -14.36 14.65
CA ASN A 331 -12.89 -13.92 13.34
C ASN A 331 -12.90 -12.38 13.27
N CYS A 332 -13.25 -11.72 14.37
CA CYS A 332 -13.15 -10.26 14.51
C CYS A 332 -11.68 -9.81 14.48
N HIS A 333 -10.78 -10.59 15.09
CA HIS A 333 -9.35 -10.31 15.13
C HIS A 333 -8.64 -10.39 13.78
N ALA A 334 -9.29 -10.93 12.75
CA ALA A 334 -8.81 -10.81 11.39
C ALA A 334 -8.72 -9.33 10.94
N CYS A 335 -9.54 -8.43 11.51
CA CYS A 335 -9.50 -7.00 11.21
C CYS A 335 -9.37 -6.07 12.41
N HIS A 336 -9.72 -6.50 13.61
CA HIS A 336 -9.62 -5.70 14.82
C HIS A 336 -8.61 -6.35 15.76
N ASN A 337 -7.39 -5.82 15.82
CA ASN A 337 -6.29 -6.36 16.64
C ASN A 337 -6.76 -6.68 18.07
N GLU A 338 -6.25 -7.77 18.66
CA GLU A 338 -6.61 -8.21 20.01
C GLU A 338 -6.40 -7.14 21.09
N ASN A 339 -5.50 -6.19 20.87
CA ASN A 339 -5.22 -5.08 21.79
C ASN A 339 -6.18 -3.89 21.60
N GLU A 340 -6.97 -3.90 20.54
CA GLU A 340 -7.85 -2.81 20.13
C GLU A 340 -9.32 -3.14 20.00
N PHE A 341 -9.68 -4.41 19.81
CA PHE A 341 -11.06 -4.85 19.79
C PHE A 341 -11.69 -4.68 21.18
N ARG A 342 -12.35 -3.53 21.40
CA ARG A 342 -12.83 -3.12 22.72
C ARG A 342 -14.12 -2.31 22.65
N GLY A 343 -15.11 -2.68 23.45
CA GLY A 343 -16.40 -2.00 23.55
C GLY A 343 -16.54 -1.16 24.82
N HIS A 344 -17.42 -0.15 24.77
CA HIS A 344 -17.93 0.59 25.95
C HIS A 344 -16.87 1.14 26.94
N GLY A 345 -15.81 1.77 26.43
CA GLY A 345 -14.72 2.30 27.28
C GLY A 345 -13.59 1.29 27.53
N GLY A 346 -13.71 0.07 27.00
CA GLY A 346 -12.59 -0.82 26.75
C GLY A 346 -12.53 -2.07 27.63
N ASP A 347 -13.54 -2.35 28.45
CA ASP A 347 -13.61 -3.49 29.38
C ASP A 347 -14.30 -4.73 28.79
N ARG A 348 -14.79 -4.66 27.55
CA ARG A 348 -15.47 -5.75 26.83
C ARG A 348 -14.67 -6.06 25.56
N LEU A 349 -14.07 -7.24 25.50
CA LEU A 349 -13.03 -7.59 24.53
C LEU A 349 -13.38 -8.83 23.69
N SER A 350 -14.53 -9.46 23.94
CA SER A 350 -14.94 -10.67 23.24
C SER A 350 -16.37 -10.59 22.72
N ILE A 351 -16.61 -11.20 21.55
CA ILE A 351 -17.95 -11.28 20.97
C ILE A 351 -18.88 -12.13 21.86
N GLU A 352 -18.32 -13.12 22.55
CA GLU A 352 -19.04 -13.94 23.51
C GLU A 352 -19.54 -13.11 24.69
N ALA A 353 -18.78 -12.12 25.15
CA ALA A 353 -19.25 -11.12 26.10
C ALA A 353 -20.35 -10.24 25.51
N CYS A 354 -20.19 -9.72 24.29
CA CYS A 354 -21.18 -8.87 23.62
C CYS A 354 -22.55 -9.54 23.53
N THR A 355 -22.59 -10.83 23.15
CA THR A 355 -23.84 -11.61 23.01
C THR A 355 -24.63 -11.79 24.32
N SER A 356 -24.02 -11.51 25.48
CA SER A 356 -24.70 -11.59 26.79
C SER A 356 -25.49 -10.33 27.15
N CYS A 357 -25.36 -9.24 26.37
CA CYS A 357 -26.14 -8.01 26.54
C CYS A 357 -26.82 -7.57 25.25
N HIS A 358 -26.16 -7.72 24.10
CA HIS A 358 -26.71 -7.35 22.80
C HIS A 358 -27.66 -8.43 22.27
N VAL A 359 -28.86 -8.47 22.85
CA VAL A 359 -29.88 -9.51 22.61
C VAL A 359 -31.14 -8.93 21.97
N THR A 360 -31.95 -9.78 21.35
CA THR A 360 -33.25 -9.40 20.79
C THR A 360 -34.14 -8.75 21.86
N GLY A 361 -34.74 -7.61 21.51
CA GLY A 361 -35.59 -6.83 22.41
C GLY A 361 -34.86 -5.71 23.16
N ALA A 362 -33.52 -5.72 23.21
CA ALA A 362 -32.75 -4.57 23.68
C ALA A 362 -32.73 -3.44 22.64
N ARG A 363 -32.97 -2.20 23.07
CA ARG A 363 -33.02 -1.02 22.18
C ARG A 363 -32.37 0.21 22.82
N ASP A 364 -31.82 1.08 21.98
CA ASP A 364 -31.45 2.45 22.37
C ASP A 364 -32.72 3.30 22.41
N ALA A 365 -33.06 3.86 23.57
CA ALA A 365 -34.26 4.68 23.72
C ALA A 365 -34.19 5.96 22.89
N ASN A 366 -32.99 6.52 22.69
CA ASN A 366 -32.79 7.81 22.05
C ASN A 366 -32.97 7.73 20.53
N SER A 367 -32.43 6.68 19.89
CA SER A 367 -32.59 6.45 18.45
C SER A 367 -33.76 5.53 18.09
N GLY A 368 -34.20 4.67 19.01
CA GLY A 368 -35.15 3.57 18.74
C GLY A 368 -34.51 2.35 18.05
N ASN A 369 -33.24 2.44 17.67
CA ASN A 369 -32.52 1.36 17.00
C ASN A 369 -32.33 0.14 17.91
N SER A 370 -32.32 -1.02 17.28
CA SER A 370 -32.05 -2.30 17.97
C SER A 370 -30.61 -2.37 18.45
N LEU A 371 -30.43 -2.93 19.64
CA LEU A 371 -29.13 -3.30 20.19
C LEU A 371 -28.88 -4.80 20.09
N ALA A 372 -29.77 -5.57 19.44
CA ALA A 372 -29.53 -6.99 19.18
C ALA A 372 -28.28 -7.15 18.31
N LEU A 373 -27.37 -8.04 18.71
CA LEU A 373 -26.06 -8.13 18.06
C LEU A 373 -26.15 -8.46 16.58
N ASP A 374 -27.09 -9.33 16.20
CA ASP A 374 -27.33 -9.76 14.82
C ASP A 374 -27.87 -8.65 13.91
N GLU A 375 -28.49 -7.61 14.47
CA GLU A 375 -28.88 -6.42 13.72
C GLU A 375 -27.81 -5.34 13.77
N MET A 376 -27.32 -5.04 14.97
CA MET A 376 -26.35 -3.97 15.22
C MET A 376 -25.04 -4.19 14.49
N ILE A 377 -24.46 -5.41 14.56
CA ILE A 377 -23.14 -5.66 13.96
C ILE A 377 -23.18 -5.56 12.45
N HIS A 378 -24.25 -6.04 11.82
CA HIS A 378 -24.42 -5.94 10.38
C HIS A 378 -24.64 -4.49 9.94
N LYS A 379 -25.47 -3.71 10.64
CA LYS A 379 -25.66 -2.29 10.33
C LYS A 379 -24.37 -1.47 10.47
N ILE A 380 -23.55 -1.76 11.49
CA ILE A 380 -22.24 -1.13 11.69
C ILE A 380 -21.32 -1.40 10.49
N HIS A 381 -21.23 -2.65 10.02
CA HIS A 381 -20.33 -3.01 8.93
C HIS A 381 -20.90 -2.69 7.54
N ALA A 382 -22.22 -2.67 7.39
CA ALA A 382 -22.88 -2.19 6.17
C ALA A 382 -22.71 -0.68 6.03
N GLY A 383 -22.88 0.07 7.12
CA GLY A 383 -22.62 1.51 7.20
C GLY A 383 -23.15 2.29 5.99
N GLY A 384 -22.26 2.84 5.17
CA GLY A 384 -22.59 3.58 3.95
C GLY A 384 -23.26 2.78 2.83
N GLU A 385 -23.21 1.45 2.88
CA GLU A 385 -23.90 0.56 1.94
C GLU A 385 -25.37 0.34 2.31
N LEU A 386 -25.83 0.80 3.48
CA LEU A 386 -27.23 0.68 3.90
C LEU A 386 -28.16 1.46 2.95
N PRO A 387 -29.21 0.82 2.40
CA PRO A 387 -30.21 1.50 1.58
C PRO A 387 -30.84 2.72 2.26
N SER A 388 -31.09 2.64 3.57
CA SER A 388 -31.71 3.73 4.33
C SER A 388 -30.84 4.99 4.46
N VAL A 389 -29.52 4.91 4.20
CA VAL A 389 -28.59 6.05 4.31
C VAL A 389 -28.55 6.91 3.04
N ARG A 390 -28.84 6.35 1.86
CA ARG A 390 -28.64 6.99 0.54
C ARG A 390 -29.73 8.00 0.10
N GLY A 391 -30.42 8.62 1.05
CA GLY A 391 -31.42 9.66 0.75
C GLY A 391 -32.52 9.24 -0.23
N ALA A 392 -33.19 10.24 -0.83
CA ALA A 392 -34.27 10.03 -1.80
C ALA A 392 -33.78 9.92 -3.26
N ASP A 393 -32.58 10.40 -3.55
CA ASP A 393 -31.96 10.36 -4.88
C ASP A 393 -31.19 9.04 -5.14
N GLY A 394 -30.97 8.24 -4.09
CA GLY A 394 -30.27 6.96 -4.16
C GLY A 394 -28.75 7.10 -4.30
N ILE A 395 -28.23 8.32 -4.18
CA ILE A 395 -26.80 8.66 -4.21
C ILE A 395 -26.35 8.83 -2.76
N ARG A 396 -25.07 8.60 -2.47
CA ARG A 396 -24.51 8.82 -1.14
C ARG A 396 -23.47 9.91 -1.22
N TYR A 397 -23.68 11.00 -0.49
CA TYR A 397 -22.69 12.02 -0.17
C TYR A 397 -21.78 12.33 -1.35
N ASP A 398 -22.37 12.86 -2.42
CA ASP A 398 -21.60 13.25 -3.59
C ASP A 398 -21.06 14.67 -3.37
N ASN A 399 -19.77 14.70 -3.03
CA ASN A 399 -18.94 15.89 -3.18
C ASN A 399 -19.28 17.08 -2.25
N PRO A 400 -18.43 17.36 -1.22
CA PRO A 400 -18.59 18.52 -0.34
C PRO A 400 -18.49 19.90 -1.04
N ALA A 401 -18.20 19.93 -2.35
CA ALA A 401 -18.23 21.14 -3.17
C ALA A 401 -19.62 21.49 -3.71
N THR A 402 -20.65 20.67 -3.48
CA THR A 402 -22.02 20.89 -3.98
C THR A 402 -23.08 20.84 -2.87
N PRO A 403 -23.13 21.84 -1.96
CA PRO A 403 -24.03 21.95 -0.78
C PRO A 403 -25.53 21.64 -0.99
N ALA A 404 -25.99 21.65 -2.23
CA ALA A 404 -27.37 21.37 -2.60
C ALA A 404 -27.69 19.88 -2.62
N ASN A 405 -26.69 19.00 -2.74
CA ASN A 405 -26.92 17.56 -2.84
C ASN A 405 -26.94 16.88 -1.47
N GLU A 406 -26.14 17.36 -0.51
CA GLU A 406 -26.10 16.85 0.87
C GLU A 406 -27.41 17.14 1.63
N ALA A 407 -28.24 18.07 1.16
CA ALA A 407 -29.57 18.34 1.73
C ALA A 407 -30.62 17.26 1.34
N ALA A 408 -30.39 16.47 0.31
CA ALA A 408 -31.24 15.36 -0.12
C ALA A 408 -30.93 14.04 0.63
N ASP A 409 -29.74 13.94 1.23
CA ASP A 409 -29.26 12.83 2.05
C ASP A 409 -29.65 13.00 3.51
N ASN A 410 -30.76 12.40 3.93
CA ASN A 410 -31.31 12.53 5.30
C ASN A 410 -31.32 11.22 6.11
N GLY A 411 -30.77 10.15 5.56
CA GLY A 411 -30.70 8.84 6.21
C GLY A 411 -29.54 8.75 7.20
N SER A 412 -29.79 8.16 8.39
CA SER A 412 -28.74 8.01 9.40
C SER A 412 -28.92 6.76 10.26
N TYR A 413 -27.82 6.06 10.53
CA TYR A 413 -27.76 5.00 11.55
C TYR A 413 -26.79 5.40 12.66
N ALA A 414 -27.35 5.64 13.85
CA ALA A 414 -26.60 6.03 15.04
C ALA A 414 -27.20 5.41 16.31
N ILE A 415 -26.33 5.19 17.29
CA ILE A 415 -26.68 4.78 18.65
C ILE A 415 -26.18 5.86 19.61
N TYR A 416 -27.00 6.27 20.57
CA TYR A 416 -26.61 7.27 21.56
C TYR A 416 -26.16 6.56 22.84
N GLY A 417 -24.86 6.66 23.11
CA GLY A 417 -24.21 5.91 24.18
C GLY A 417 -24.03 6.73 25.46
N TYR A 418 -22.87 6.54 26.10
CA TYR A 418 -22.51 7.18 27.36
C TYR A 418 -22.72 8.70 27.30
N ARG A 419 -23.48 9.25 28.26
CA ARG A 419 -23.84 10.68 28.36
C ARG A 419 -24.58 11.24 27.11
N GLY A 420 -25.28 10.38 26.37
CA GLY A 420 -26.02 10.79 25.17
C GLY A 420 -25.11 11.10 23.97
N THR A 421 -23.85 10.68 24.00
CA THR A 421 -22.93 10.86 22.87
C THR A 421 -23.41 10.05 21.67
N ARG A 422 -23.62 10.72 20.53
CA ARG A 422 -23.97 10.09 19.25
C ARG A 422 -22.78 9.32 18.69
N ALA A 423 -22.91 8.01 18.58
CA ALA A 423 -22.01 7.15 17.81
C ALA A 423 -22.69 6.82 16.47
N SER A 424 -22.03 7.11 15.34
CA SER A 424 -22.57 6.91 14.00
C SER A 424 -21.62 6.10 13.14
N TRP A 425 -22.19 5.27 12.26
CA TRP A 425 -21.47 4.41 11.32
C TRP A 425 -21.90 4.65 9.87
N GLU A 426 -22.59 5.75 9.58
CA GLU A 426 -23.02 6.12 8.21
C GLU A 426 -21.84 6.33 7.23
N HIS A 427 -20.64 6.56 7.78
CA HIS A 427 -19.38 6.67 7.03
C HIS A 427 -18.52 5.39 7.06
N ALA A 428 -18.88 4.39 7.87
CA ALA A 428 -18.18 3.13 7.90
C ALA A 428 -18.47 2.33 6.62
N GLU A 429 -17.49 1.60 6.13
CA GLU A 429 -17.71 0.64 5.06
C GLU A 429 -16.83 -0.59 5.29
N PHE A 430 -17.27 -1.69 4.71
CA PHE A 430 -16.61 -2.96 4.92
C PHE A 430 -15.33 -3.04 4.08
N PRO A 431 -14.16 -3.43 4.64
CA PRO A 431 -12.91 -3.49 3.89
C PRO A 431 -12.88 -4.63 2.84
N SER A 432 -13.86 -5.54 2.87
CA SER A 432 -14.08 -6.56 1.84
C SER A 432 -15.40 -6.26 1.12
N VAL A 433 -15.90 -7.17 0.30
CA VAL A 433 -17.29 -7.11 -0.17
C VAL A 433 -18.24 -7.44 0.98
N LEU A 434 -19.25 -6.61 1.25
CA LEU A 434 -20.22 -6.80 2.34
C LEU A 434 -20.94 -8.16 2.29
N ALA A 435 -21.19 -8.67 1.08
CA ALA A 435 -21.78 -9.99 0.86
C ALA A 435 -20.83 -11.17 1.17
N ASN A 436 -19.58 -10.91 1.55
CA ASN A 436 -18.62 -11.94 1.95
C ASN A 436 -18.86 -12.41 3.40
N CYS A 437 -19.95 -13.15 3.59
CA CYS A 437 -20.41 -13.63 4.90
C CYS A 437 -19.31 -14.43 5.65
N THR A 438 -18.46 -15.14 4.90
CA THR A 438 -17.38 -15.99 5.46
C THR A 438 -16.28 -15.22 6.18
N LYS A 439 -16.25 -13.89 6.07
CA LYS A 439 -15.35 -13.05 6.88
C LYS A 439 -15.63 -13.18 8.38
N CYS A 440 -16.89 -13.20 8.75
CA CYS A 440 -17.33 -13.37 10.14
C CYS A 440 -17.81 -14.80 10.40
N HIS A 441 -18.54 -15.39 9.45
CA HIS A 441 -19.12 -16.72 9.54
C HIS A 441 -18.17 -17.79 9.00
N GLN A 442 -17.12 -18.06 9.78
CA GLN A 442 -16.14 -19.10 9.49
C GLN A 442 -15.79 -19.89 10.76
N GLY A 443 -15.37 -21.14 10.57
CA GLY A 443 -15.05 -22.08 11.64
C GLY A 443 -15.75 -23.42 11.46
N SER A 444 -15.46 -24.37 12.36
CA SER A 444 -16.02 -25.73 12.33
C SER A 444 -17.17 -25.94 13.33
N GLY A 445 -17.62 -24.89 14.02
CA GLY A 445 -18.70 -24.98 14.98
C GLY A 445 -20.02 -25.38 14.32
N ALA A 446 -20.80 -26.25 14.96
CA ALA A 446 -22.07 -26.77 14.42
C ALA A 446 -23.13 -25.69 14.10
N GLN A 447 -22.93 -24.45 14.57
CA GLN A 447 -23.84 -23.31 14.41
C GLN A 447 -23.27 -22.20 13.54
N VAL A 448 -22.06 -22.38 13.00
CA VAL A 448 -21.42 -21.39 12.13
C VAL A 448 -22.33 -21.08 10.95
N ASP A 449 -22.95 -22.10 10.35
CA ASP A 449 -23.84 -21.96 9.19
C ASP A 449 -25.24 -21.41 9.50
N ASN A 450 -25.51 -20.97 10.73
CA ASN A 450 -26.81 -20.37 11.09
C ASN A 450 -27.15 -19.16 10.21
N TRP A 451 -26.14 -18.43 9.72
CA TRP A 451 -26.34 -17.27 8.83
C TRP A 451 -27.09 -17.62 7.54
N MET A 452 -26.93 -18.84 7.01
CA MET A 452 -27.64 -19.31 5.82
C MET A 452 -28.77 -20.29 6.14
N ASN A 453 -28.66 -21.03 7.23
CA ASN A 453 -29.66 -22.05 7.60
C ASN A 453 -30.87 -21.50 8.36
N ASN A 454 -30.72 -20.37 9.06
CA ASN A 454 -31.73 -19.82 9.97
C ASN A 454 -31.95 -18.32 9.73
N PRO A 455 -32.47 -17.93 8.54
CA PRO A 455 -32.76 -16.52 8.23
C PRO A 455 -33.82 -15.95 9.17
N SER A 456 -33.60 -14.71 9.65
CA SER A 456 -34.50 -14.00 10.55
C SER A 456 -34.75 -12.57 10.07
N ARG A 457 -35.86 -11.95 10.46
CA ARG A 457 -36.16 -10.56 10.09
C ARG A 457 -35.12 -9.58 10.63
N ASN A 458 -34.63 -9.79 11.85
CA ASN A 458 -33.59 -8.94 12.45
C ASN A 458 -32.28 -9.00 11.66
N ALA A 459 -31.80 -10.21 11.37
CA ALA A 459 -30.54 -10.39 10.65
C ALA A 459 -30.65 -9.93 9.20
N CYS A 460 -31.70 -10.31 8.47
CA CYS A 460 -31.85 -9.92 7.06
C CYS A 460 -32.15 -8.41 6.91
N GLY A 461 -33.03 -7.88 7.75
CA GLY A 461 -33.43 -6.46 7.76
C GLY A 461 -32.34 -5.51 8.24
N SER A 462 -31.23 -6.03 8.76
CA SER A 462 -30.09 -5.22 9.16
C SER A 462 -29.37 -4.59 7.95
N CYS A 463 -29.17 -5.37 6.87
CA CYS A 463 -28.60 -4.90 5.61
C CYS A 463 -29.69 -4.56 4.58
N HIS A 464 -30.78 -5.34 4.52
CA HIS A 464 -31.94 -5.06 3.69
C HIS A 464 -32.92 -4.14 4.42
N ASP A 465 -32.43 -2.99 4.88
CA ASP A 465 -33.14 -2.14 5.84
C ASP A 465 -34.22 -1.23 5.24
N ASN A 466 -34.39 -1.29 3.92
CA ASN A 466 -35.55 -0.74 3.23
C ASN A 466 -36.73 -1.74 3.10
N VAL A 467 -36.56 -2.98 3.59
CA VAL A 467 -37.62 -3.99 3.62
C VAL A 467 -38.47 -3.83 4.88
N ASN A 468 -39.77 -3.69 4.71
CA ASN A 468 -40.71 -3.68 5.82
C ASN A 468 -41.45 -5.02 5.90
N PHE A 469 -40.97 -5.93 6.74
CA PHE A 469 -41.59 -7.23 6.94
C PHE A 469 -43.01 -7.16 7.53
N ALA A 470 -43.35 -6.10 8.27
CA ALA A 470 -44.67 -5.96 8.88
C ALA A 470 -45.76 -5.55 7.86
N THR A 471 -45.40 -4.82 6.80
CA THR A 471 -46.33 -4.42 5.74
C THR A 471 -46.16 -5.19 4.44
N GLY A 472 -45.01 -5.85 4.26
CA GLY A 472 -44.60 -6.49 3.00
C GLY A 472 -44.03 -5.52 1.98
N ILE A 473 -43.91 -4.22 2.29
CA ILE A 473 -43.29 -3.25 1.38
C ILE A 473 -41.83 -3.67 1.12
N ASN A 474 -41.45 -3.66 -0.16
CA ASN A 474 -40.15 -4.11 -0.68
C ASN A 474 -39.83 -5.60 -0.39
N HIS A 475 -40.83 -6.42 -0.03
CA HIS A 475 -40.67 -7.86 0.13
C HIS A 475 -41.62 -8.62 -0.83
N VAL A 476 -41.07 -9.27 -1.85
CA VAL A 476 -41.86 -10.02 -2.86
C VAL A 476 -42.70 -11.13 -2.21
N GLY A 477 -42.22 -11.72 -1.11
CA GLY A 477 -42.96 -12.70 -0.32
C GLY A 477 -44.08 -12.12 0.55
N GLY A 478 -44.36 -10.83 0.46
CA GLY A 478 -45.37 -10.13 1.25
C GLY A 478 -45.03 -10.01 2.73
N MET A 479 -46.04 -9.74 3.55
CA MET A 479 -45.91 -9.57 5.00
C MET A 479 -45.39 -10.84 5.70
N GLN A 480 -44.44 -10.68 6.63
CA GLN A 480 -43.90 -11.72 7.50
C GLN A 480 -43.97 -11.27 8.97
N THR A 481 -44.87 -11.90 9.73
CA THR A 481 -45.09 -11.56 11.16
C THR A 481 -44.12 -12.25 12.11
N ASN A 482 -43.42 -13.28 11.64
CA ASN A 482 -42.43 -14.07 12.39
C ASN A 482 -41.40 -14.69 11.44
N ASP A 483 -40.45 -15.47 11.97
CA ASP A 483 -39.33 -16.00 11.21
C ASP A 483 -39.51 -17.47 10.78
N ALA A 484 -40.64 -18.12 11.12
CA ALA A 484 -40.84 -19.56 10.95
C ALA A 484 -40.82 -20.02 9.48
N THR A 485 -41.21 -19.13 8.56
CA THR A 485 -41.38 -19.42 7.14
C THR A 485 -40.24 -18.92 6.26
N CYS A 486 -39.29 -18.16 6.80
CA CYS A 486 -38.23 -17.53 6.03
C CYS A 486 -37.43 -18.57 5.22
N ARG A 487 -37.04 -19.67 5.87
CA ARG A 487 -36.26 -20.76 5.25
C ARG A 487 -36.98 -21.47 4.10
N THR A 488 -38.31 -21.41 4.04
CA THR A 488 -39.09 -22.03 2.97
C THR A 488 -38.81 -21.38 1.61
N CYS A 489 -38.53 -20.08 1.58
CA CYS A 489 -38.19 -19.33 0.37
C CYS A 489 -36.70 -18.97 0.32
N HIS A 490 -36.06 -18.78 1.49
CA HIS A 490 -34.65 -18.46 1.65
C HIS A 490 -33.92 -19.67 2.23
N ASN A 491 -33.84 -20.75 1.46
CA ASN A 491 -33.05 -21.93 1.80
C ASN A 491 -31.55 -21.60 1.85
N ALA A 492 -30.75 -22.45 2.49
CA ALA A 492 -29.32 -22.18 2.66
C ALA A 492 -28.57 -22.09 1.33
N SER A 493 -28.79 -23.06 0.44
CA SER A 493 -28.09 -23.21 -0.84
C SER A 493 -28.98 -23.84 -1.91
N GLY A 494 -28.68 -23.59 -3.18
CA GLY A 494 -29.37 -24.21 -4.31
C GLY A 494 -29.50 -23.26 -5.50
N PRO A 495 -30.21 -23.68 -6.57
CA PRO A 495 -30.52 -22.80 -7.69
C PRO A 495 -31.53 -21.73 -7.26
N GLN A 496 -31.37 -20.51 -7.80
CA GLN A 496 -32.40 -19.48 -7.70
C GLN A 496 -33.64 -19.93 -8.51
N GLY A 497 -34.82 -19.81 -7.91
CA GLY A 497 -36.10 -20.02 -8.57
C GLY A 497 -36.91 -18.73 -8.69
N LEU A 498 -38.14 -18.82 -9.19
CA LEU A 498 -39.05 -17.66 -9.28
C LEU A 498 -39.40 -17.07 -7.91
N ILE A 499 -39.45 -17.90 -6.87
CA ILE A 499 -39.73 -17.52 -5.48
C ILE A 499 -38.57 -17.91 -4.55
N GLN A 500 -37.83 -18.97 -4.89
CA GLN A 500 -36.70 -19.47 -4.10
C GLN A 500 -35.48 -18.57 -4.28
N SER A 501 -34.96 -18.03 -3.19
CA SER A 501 -33.79 -17.15 -3.14
C SER A 501 -32.79 -17.67 -2.11
N PRO A 502 -31.99 -18.71 -2.46
CA PRO A 502 -31.07 -19.34 -1.52
C PRO A 502 -30.02 -18.35 -1.00
N VAL A 503 -29.80 -18.32 0.32
CA VAL A 503 -28.97 -17.29 0.97
C VAL A 503 -27.54 -17.31 0.45
N SER A 504 -26.88 -18.48 0.42
CA SER A 504 -25.49 -18.57 -0.02
C SER A 504 -25.31 -18.19 -1.49
N THR A 505 -26.26 -18.60 -2.35
CA THR A 505 -26.23 -18.30 -3.79
C THR A 505 -26.44 -16.82 -4.05
N MET A 506 -27.39 -16.19 -3.36
CA MET A 506 -27.71 -14.78 -3.55
C MET A 506 -26.63 -13.86 -2.97
N HIS A 507 -25.89 -14.29 -1.95
CA HIS A 507 -24.76 -13.55 -1.37
C HIS A 507 -23.41 -13.88 -2.03
N ASP A 508 -23.39 -14.76 -3.04
CA ASP A 508 -22.22 -14.92 -3.90
C ASP A 508 -22.13 -13.75 -4.89
N TRP A 509 -21.41 -12.70 -4.52
CA TRP A 509 -21.22 -11.50 -5.35
C TRP A 509 -20.44 -11.79 -6.64
N THR A 510 -19.70 -12.90 -6.71
CA THR A 510 -19.02 -13.30 -7.95
C THR A 510 -20.03 -13.77 -9.01
N ASN A 511 -21.23 -14.20 -8.61
CA ASN A 511 -22.29 -14.59 -9.53
C ASN A 511 -23.20 -13.42 -9.94
N ARG A 512 -23.18 -12.30 -9.21
CA ARG A 512 -24.02 -11.13 -9.51
C ARG A 512 -23.55 -10.36 -10.73
N ASP A 513 -22.25 -10.42 -11.00
CA ASP A 513 -21.60 -9.76 -12.13
C ASP A 513 -20.58 -10.70 -12.75
N VAL A 514 -20.77 -11.02 -14.04
CA VAL A 514 -19.89 -11.89 -14.82
C VAL A 514 -18.47 -11.35 -14.92
N ARG A 515 -18.27 -10.04 -14.71
CA ARG A 515 -16.95 -9.41 -14.68
C ARG A 515 -16.16 -9.90 -13.46
N ASN A 516 -16.80 -10.16 -12.32
CA ASN A 516 -16.13 -10.64 -11.10
C ASN A 516 -15.57 -12.08 -11.20
N LYS A 517 -15.59 -12.70 -12.39
CA LYS A 517 -15.09 -14.05 -12.63
C LYS A 517 -13.93 -14.01 -13.62
N PRO A 518 -12.75 -14.55 -13.25
CA PRO A 518 -11.69 -14.79 -14.21
C PRO A 518 -12.17 -15.64 -15.39
N GLU A 519 -11.64 -15.34 -16.57
CA GLU A 519 -11.94 -16.11 -17.77
C GLU A 519 -11.29 -17.50 -17.74
N PHE A 520 -10.08 -17.55 -17.19
CA PHE A 520 -9.18 -18.70 -17.21
C PHE A 520 -8.52 -18.89 -15.85
N ASN A 521 -8.14 -20.13 -15.58
CA ASN A 521 -7.19 -20.44 -14.52
C ASN A 521 -5.79 -20.41 -15.12
N ALA A 522 -5.02 -19.37 -14.83
CA ALA A 522 -3.64 -19.22 -15.28
C ALA A 522 -2.66 -19.79 -14.25
N THR A 523 -1.66 -20.54 -14.71
CA THR A 523 -0.51 -21.00 -13.92
C THR A 523 0.76 -20.47 -14.55
N VAL A 524 1.65 -19.89 -13.75
CA VAL A 524 2.95 -19.38 -14.20
C VAL A 524 4.05 -20.08 -13.42
N THR A 525 5.08 -20.52 -14.13
CA THR A 525 6.28 -21.13 -13.55
C THR A 525 7.53 -20.54 -14.21
N VAL A 526 8.68 -20.69 -13.55
CA VAL A 526 9.99 -20.32 -14.09
C VAL A 526 10.85 -21.57 -14.14
N SER A 527 11.71 -21.69 -15.15
CA SER A 527 12.66 -22.80 -15.28
C SER A 527 13.53 -22.96 -14.02
N THR A 528 14.05 -24.16 -13.82
CA THR A 528 14.98 -24.41 -12.72
C THR A 528 16.36 -23.82 -13.03
N PRO A 529 16.98 -23.06 -12.11
CA PRO A 529 18.36 -22.58 -12.28
C PRO A 529 19.36 -23.73 -12.38
N ALA A 530 20.52 -23.52 -13.00
CA ALA A 530 21.50 -24.60 -13.17
C ALA A 530 22.03 -25.15 -11.83
N ASN A 531 22.14 -24.28 -10.82
CA ASN A 531 22.52 -24.66 -9.46
C ASN A 531 21.34 -25.16 -8.59
N GLY A 532 20.12 -25.21 -9.14
CA GLY A 532 18.91 -25.67 -8.46
C GLY A 532 18.25 -24.68 -7.49
N THR A 533 18.83 -23.51 -7.23
CA THR A 533 18.35 -22.58 -6.18
C THR A 533 18.14 -21.15 -6.64
N PHE A 534 19.03 -20.57 -7.44
CA PHE A 534 18.92 -19.20 -7.95
C PHE A 534 19.66 -19.00 -9.26
N PHE A 535 19.16 -18.10 -10.12
CA PHE A 535 19.82 -17.77 -11.37
C PHE A 535 21.07 -16.91 -11.12
N VAL A 536 22.12 -17.16 -11.90
CA VAL A 536 23.38 -16.42 -11.88
C VAL A 536 23.68 -15.79 -13.24
N ARG A 537 24.75 -14.99 -13.29
CA ARG A 537 25.18 -14.28 -14.49
C ARG A 537 25.23 -15.21 -15.71
N GLY A 538 24.61 -14.81 -16.82
CA GLY A 538 24.56 -15.53 -18.08
C GLY A 538 23.43 -16.55 -18.22
N GLU A 539 22.74 -16.92 -17.14
CA GLU A 539 21.57 -17.81 -17.23
C GLU A 539 20.35 -17.03 -17.73
N SER A 540 19.59 -17.61 -18.65
CA SER A 540 18.37 -17.02 -19.20
C SER A 540 17.14 -17.81 -18.71
N PRO A 541 16.39 -17.31 -17.71
CA PRO A 541 15.21 -18.01 -17.20
C PRO A 541 14.12 -18.15 -18.26
N VAL A 542 13.33 -19.22 -18.20
CA VAL A 542 12.16 -19.41 -19.07
C VAL A 542 10.89 -19.33 -18.24
N VAL A 543 10.04 -18.35 -18.51
CA VAL A 543 8.69 -18.26 -17.94
C VAL A 543 7.76 -19.17 -18.75
N THR A 544 7.03 -20.06 -18.08
CA THR A 544 6.04 -20.95 -18.69
C THR A 544 4.65 -20.62 -18.17
N ILE A 545 3.70 -20.37 -19.08
CA ILE A 545 2.32 -20.00 -18.80
C ILE A 545 1.41 -21.11 -19.30
N VAL A 546 0.52 -21.57 -18.43
CA VAL A 546 -0.51 -22.59 -18.73
C VAL A 546 -1.88 -22.03 -18.38
N LEU A 547 -2.79 -22.08 -19.35
CA LEU A 547 -4.17 -21.62 -19.25
C LEU A 547 -5.11 -22.83 -19.28
N ARG A 548 -6.03 -22.84 -18.33
CA ARG A 548 -7.18 -23.74 -18.32
C ARG A 548 -8.45 -22.94 -18.36
N ASP A 549 -9.45 -23.42 -19.07
CA ASP A 549 -10.78 -22.83 -19.03
C ASP A 549 -11.32 -22.84 -17.60
N ALA A 550 -11.76 -21.68 -17.10
CA ALA A 550 -12.15 -21.55 -15.69
C ALA A 550 -13.44 -22.31 -15.34
N ILE A 551 -14.25 -22.70 -16.34
CA ILE A 551 -15.54 -23.39 -16.14
C ILE A 551 -15.34 -24.91 -16.21
N THR A 552 -14.69 -25.38 -17.27
CA THR A 552 -14.52 -26.80 -17.58
C THR A 552 -13.24 -27.39 -16.98
N GLY A 553 -12.25 -26.56 -16.65
CA GLY A 553 -10.91 -26.99 -16.22
C GLY A 553 -10.03 -27.56 -17.34
N ASN A 554 -10.55 -27.59 -18.58
CA ASN A 554 -9.84 -28.12 -19.73
C ASN A 554 -8.63 -27.25 -20.09
N LEU A 555 -7.55 -27.90 -20.53
CA LEU A 555 -6.36 -27.22 -21.03
C LEU A 555 -6.69 -26.50 -22.33
N ILE A 556 -6.31 -25.23 -22.44
CA ILE A 556 -6.41 -24.48 -23.69
C ILE A 556 -5.25 -24.88 -24.59
N ASP A 557 -5.49 -25.08 -25.89
CA ASP A 557 -4.42 -25.26 -26.86
C ASP A 557 -3.69 -23.92 -27.05
N HIS A 558 -2.47 -23.81 -26.53
CA HIS A 558 -1.77 -22.53 -26.56
C HIS A 558 -1.22 -22.17 -27.94
N THR A 559 -1.29 -23.08 -28.93
CA THR A 559 -0.98 -22.75 -30.32
C THR A 559 -2.07 -21.89 -30.97
N THR A 560 -3.27 -21.87 -30.39
CA THR A 560 -4.42 -21.09 -30.88
C THR A 560 -4.63 -19.76 -30.15
N VAL A 561 -3.82 -19.45 -29.12
CA VAL A 561 -3.88 -18.17 -28.40
C VAL A 561 -3.35 -17.05 -29.30
N ALA A 562 -4.25 -16.36 -30.01
CA ALA A 562 -3.93 -15.34 -31.00
C ALA A 562 -4.55 -13.99 -30.62
N GLU A 563 -3.95 -12.90 -31.10
CA GLU A 563 -4.40 -11.52 -30.85
C GLU A 563 -5.78 -11.23 -31.45
N ASP A 564 -6.67 -10.66 -30.64
CA ASP A 564 -7.93 -10.04 -31.10
C ASP A 564 -7.74 -8.54 -31.39
N PRO A 565 -7.92 -8.08 -32.64
CA PRO A 565 -7.81 -6.66 -32.96
C PRO A 565 -9.05 -5.86 -32.56
N THR A 566 -10.20 -6.50 -32.31
CA THR A 566 -11.49 -5.82 -32.18
C THR A 566 -11.85 -5.42 -30.76
N ALA A 567 -11.38 -6.16 -29.73
CA ALA A 567 -11.85 -6.07 -28.35
C ALA A 567 -13.37 -6.23 -28.25
N GLU A 568 -13.83 -7.17 -27.44
CA GLU A 568 -15.25 -7.50 -27.37
C GLU A 568 -15.91 -6.98 -26.08
N GLY A 569 -15.12 -6.85 -25.00
CA GLY A 569 -15.56 -6.37 -23.69
C GLY A 569 -16.76 -7.13 -23.10
N CYS A 570 -17.29 -6.64 -21.99
CA CYS A 570 -18.61 -7.04 -21.48
C CYS A 570 -19.40 -5.76 -21.18
N PRO A 571 -20.65 -5.61 -21.64
CA PRO A 571 -21.40 -4.38 -21.46
C PRO A 571 -21.57 -4.03 -19.98
N ALA A 572 -21.23 -2.80 -19.59
CA ALA A 572 -21.35 -2.35 -18.21
C ALA A 572 -22.82 -2.35 -17.73
N PRO A 573 -23.06 -2.55 -16.43
CA PRO A 573 -24.33 -2.23 -15.81
C PRO A 573 -24.72 -0.79 -16.09
N SER A 574 -25.99 -0.61 -16.43
CA SER A 574 -26.60 0.70 -16.61
C SER A 574 -27.83 0.80 -15.72
N ALA A 575 -28.40 2.00 -15.58
CA ALA A 575 -29.67 2.20 -14.89
C ALA A 575 -30.81 1.33 -15.48
N THR A 576 -30.73 0.97 -16.77
CA THR A 576 -31.71 0.12 -17.46
C THR A 576 -31.33 -1.36 -17.49
N ASN A 577 -30.07 -1.71 -17.24
CA ASN A 577 -29.60 -3.07 -17.09
C ASN A 577 -28.60 -3.18 -15.92
N PRO A 578 -29.07 -3.29 -14.67
CA PRO A 578 -28.22 -3.24 -13.47
C PRO A 578 -27.24 -4.42 -13.33
N ARG A 579 -27.39 -5.47 -14.16
CA ARG A 579 -26.49 -6.63 -14.17
C ARG A 579 -25.47 -6.61 -15.33
N GLY A 580 -25.55 -5.62 -16.21
CA GLY A 580 -24.80 -5.61 -17.46
C GLY A 580 -25.40 -6.55 -18.52
N GLY A 581 -25.03 -6.36 -19.78
CA GLY A 581 -25.44 -7.26 -20.87
C GLY A 581 -24.71 -8.62 -20.79
N PRO A 582 -25.21 -9.68 -21.46
CA PRO A 582 -24.45 -10.91 -21.55
C PRO A 582 -23.10 -10.63 -22.22
N CYS A 583 -22.01 -11.15 -21.65
CA CYS A 583 -20.71 -11.09 -22.31
C CYS A 583 -20.79 -11.84 -23.65
N PRO A 584 -20.09 -11.35 -24.69
CA PRO A 584 -19.84 -12.09 -25.93
C PRO A 584 -19.35 -13.52 -25.67
N THR A 585 -19.54 -14.43 -26.60
CA THR A 585 -19.04 -15.81 -26.46
C THR A 585 -17.52 -15.80 -26.43
N ARG A 586 -16.89 -16.74 -25.70
CA ARG A 586 -15.43 -16.94 -25.82
C ARG A 586 -15.16 -17.45 -27.23
N ASP A 587 -14.43 -16.69 -28.04
CA ASP A 587 -14.09 -17.05 -29.41
C ASP A 587 -12.66 -17.63 -29.52
N GLY A 588 -11.87 -17.49 -28.44
CA GLY A 588 -10.49 -17.95 -28.36
C GLY A 588 -9.48 -16.96 -28.93
N LEU A 589 -9.89 -15.71 -29.20
CA LEU A 589 -9.03 -14.61 -29.60
C LEU A 589 -8.79 -13.67 -28.40
N PHE A 590 -7.51 -13.45 -28.10
CA PHE A 590 -7.05 -12.80 -26.88
C PHE A 590 -6.64 -11.36 -27.13
N ARG A 591 -7.36 -10.43 -26.52
CA ARG A 591 -7.09 -9.00 -26.66
C ARG A 591 -5.86 -8.54 -25.88
N THR A 592 -5.69 -8.97 -24.63
CA THR A 592 -4.50 -8.64 -23.82
C THR A 592 -3.90 -9.88 -23.18
N ALA A 593 -2.58 -10.04 -23.30
CA ALA A 593 -1.80 -11.07 -22.62
C ALA A 593 -0.45 -10.50 -22.20
N SER A 594 -0.45 -9.74 -21.11
CA SER A 594 0.69 -8.92 -20.68
C SER A 594 1.53 -9.68 -19.66
N LEU A 595 2.76 -10.02 -20.04
CA LEU A 595 3.79 -10.54 -19.14
C LEU A 595 4.61 -9.37 -18.57
N PHE A 596 4.70 -9.33 -17.25
CA PHE A 596 5.51 -8.41 -16.49
C PHE A 596 6.58 -9.20 -15.73
N VAL A 597 7.81 -8.71 -15.72
CA VAL A 597 8.86 -9.22 -14.84
C VAL A 597 9.50 -8.05 -14.14
N ALA A 598 9.50 -8.08 -12.81
CA ALA A 598 10.00 -6.98 -12.00
C ALA A 598 10.80 -7.47 -10.80
N GLY A 599 11.81 -6.69 -10.41
CA GLY A 599 12.56 -6.93 -9.18
C GLY A 599 13.87 -6.15 -9.08
N PRO A 600 14.64 -6.33 -8.00
CA PRO A 600 14.30 -7.20 -6.85
C PRO A 600 13.11 -6.64 -6.05
N ARG A 601 12.43 -7.46 -5.25
CA ARG A 601 11.16 -7.16 -4.54
C ARG A 601 11.17 -5.89 -3.68
N ALA A 602 12.35 -5.38 -3.33
CA ALA A 602 12.56 -4.14 -2.58
C ALA A 602 12.47 -2.85 -3.43
N ARG A 603 12.67 -2.94 -4.75
CA ARG A 603 12.61 -1.80 -5.70
C ARG A 603 11.69 -2.01 -6.91
N ARG A 604 11.36 -3.28 -7.22
CA ARG A 604 10.32 -3.71 -8.19
C ARG A 604 10.36 -3.00 -9.54
N MET A 605 11.57 -2.90 -10.08
CA MET A 605 11.81 -2.33 -11.39
C MET A 605 11.54 -3.36 -12.50
N PRO A 606 11.01 -2.96 -13.67
CA PRO A 606 10.87 -3.87 -14.82
C PRO A 606 12.24 -4.36 -15.29
N VAL A 607 12.37 -5.66 -15.50
CA VAL A 607 13.63 -6.29 -15.93
C VAL A 607 13.38 -7.49 -16.83
N LEU A 608 14.44 -7.94 -17.52
CA LEU A 608 14.55 -9.24 -18.20
C LEU A 608 13.60 -9.53 -19.37
N THR A 609 12.63 -8.66 -19.67
CA THR A 609 11.76 -8.78 -20.85
C THR A 609 12.15 -7.79 -21.93
N THR A 610 11.75 -8.03 -23.18
CA THR A 610 12.06 -7.11 -24.30
C THR A 610 11.54 -5.69 -24.05
N ALA A 611 10.37 -5.54 -23.41
CA ALA A 611 9.78 -4.22 -23.14
C ALA A 611 10.48 -3.46 -22.00
N ALA A 612 11.14 -4.19 -21.08
CA ALA A 612 11.89 -3.63 -19.97
C ALA A 612 13.29 -3.13 -20.37
N ARG A 613 13.71 -3.30 -21.62
CA ARG A 613 15.03 -2.89 -22.10
C ARG A 613 15.03 -1.44 -22.54
N SER A 614 15.97 -0.68 -22.01
CA SER A 614 16.47 0.52 -22.66
C SER A 614 17.57 0.11 -23.65
N GLN A 615 17.25 0.10 -24.95
CA GLN A 615 18.12 -0.42 -26.00
C GLN A 615 18.00 0.36 -27.31
N LEU A 616 19.06 0.30 -28.12
CA LEU A 616 19.10 0.83 -29.48
C LEU A 616 19.85 -0.13 -30.42
N PHE A 617 19.61 -0.01 -31.72
CA PHE A 617 20.12 -0.94 -32.73
C PHE A 617 20.80 -0.20 -33.88
N SER A 618 21.87 -0.77 -34.45
CA SER A 618 22.53 -0.27 -35.64
C SER A 618 21.56 -0.18 -36.82
N GLY A 619 21.73 0.76 -37.76
CA GLY A 619 20.80 0.90 -38.90
C GLY A 619 20.73 -0.33 -39.81
N THR A 620 21.84 -1.05 -39.95
CA THR A 620 21.99 -2.26 -40.79
C THR A 620 22.80 -3.34 -40.05
N ALA A 621 22.98 -4.51 -40.65
CA ALA A 621 23.87 -5.57 -40.15
C ALA A 621 25.37 -5.33 -40.48
N GLY A 622 25.71 -4.12 -40.94
CA GLY A 622 27.05 -3.78 -41.43
C GLY A 622 27.31 -4.28 -42.86
N PRO A 623 28.58 -4.23 -43.30
CA PRO A 623 29.74 -3.70 -42.58
C PRO A 623 29.64 -2.19 -42.33
N PHE A 624 30.35 -1.70 -41.31
CA PHE A 624 30.33 -0.29 -40.89
C PHE A 624 31.66 0.40 -41.19
N ASP A 625 31.60 1.65 -41.67
CA ASP A 625 32.79 2.48 -41.85
C ASP A 625 33.09 3.28 -40.57
N LEU A 626 34.13 2.85 -39.85
CA LEU A 626 34.69 3.45 -38.65
C LEU A 626 36.06 4.10 -38.92
N SER A 627 36.45 4.29 -40.18
CA SER A 627 37.80 4.74 -40.57
C SER A 627 38.08 6.23 -40.31
N ALA A 628 37.06 7.00 -39.94
CA ALA A 628 37.19 8.41 -39.60
C ALA A 628 38.19 8.64 -38.46
N ALA A 629 39.22 9.46 -38.72
CA ALA A 629 40.27 9.76 -37.75
C ALA A 629 39.68 10.36 -36.46
N GLY A 630 40.02 9.77 -35.31
CA GLY A 630 39.51 10.21 -34.00
C GLY A 630 38.05 9.84 -33.71
N GLY A 631 37.42 8.97 -34.53
CA GLY A 631 36.06 8.51 -34.30
C GLY A 631 35.86 7.90 -32.91
N SER A 632 34.73 8.22 -32.28
CA SER A 632 34.32 7.69 -30.97
C SER A 632 32.82 7.46 -30.96
N LEU A 633 32.34 6.48 -30.18
CA LEU A 633 30.95 6.40 -29.79
C LEU A 633 30.79 7.09 -28.43
N ILE A 634 29.84 8.00 -28.31
CA ILE A 634 29.51 8.64 -27.03
C ILE A 634 28.12 8.19 -26.63
N VAL A 635 28.01 7.56 -25.46
CA VAL A 635 26.77 7.01 -24.93
C VAL A 635 26.48 7.64 -23.58
N GLN A 636 25.29 8.20 -23.41
CA GLN A 636 24.73 8.58 -22.13
C GLN A 636 23.85 7.45 -21.63
N PHE A 637 24.24 6.89 -20.48
CA PHE A 637 23.43 5.98 -19.69
C PHE A 637 22.75 6.77 -18.59
N ASP A 638 21.48 6.46 -18.33
CA ASP A 638 20.70 7.00 -17.21
C ASP A 638 20.74 8.54 -17.19
N GLN A 639 20.51 9.14 -18.36
CA GLN A 639 20.56 10.59 -18.63
C GLN A 639 21.91 11.25 -18.29
N GLY A 640 23.01 10.48 -18.33
CA GLY A 640 24.35 10.97 -18.04
C GLY A 640 24.71 10.93 -16.54
N MET A 641 23.83 10.43 -15.67
CA MET A 641 24.11 10.30 -14.25
C MET A 641 25.14 9.20 -13.96
N GLY A 642 26.12 9.53 -13.12
CA GLY A 642 27.09 8.56 -12.60
C GLY A 642 26.44 7.64 -11.55
N VAL A 643 26.88 6.38 -11.50
CA VAL A 643 26.39 5.39 -10.52
C VAL A 643 27.58 4.82 -9.76
N HIS A 644 27.51 4.80 -8.43
CA HIS A 644 28.50 4.10 -7.62
C HIS A 644 28.26 2.59 -7.71
N THR A 645 29.28 1.87 -8.13
CA THR A 645 29.29 0.42 -8.29
C THR A 645 30.38 -0.18 -7.44
N VAL A 646 30.17 -1.40 -6.97
CA VAL A 646 31.19 -2.15 -6.22
C VAL A 646 32.07 -2.90 -7.20
N ASN A 647 33.39 -2.68 -7.16
CA ASN A 647 34.31 -3.44 -7.99
C ASN A 647 34.52 -4.86 -7.44
N SER A 648 35.19 -5.73 -8.21
CA SER A 648 35.48 -7.13 -7.82
C SER A 648 36.36 -7.29 -6.58
N THR A 649 36.92 -6.20 -6.05
CA THR A 649 37.72 -6.16 -4.82
C THR A 649 36.98 -5.50 -3.64
N GLY A 650 35.70 -5.14 -3.80
CA GLY A 650 34.86 -4.56 -2.74
C GLY A 650 35.02 -3.05 -2.52
N GLY A 651 35.71 -2.33 -3.42
CA GLY A 651 35.81 -0.87 -3.38
C GLY A 651 34.74 -0.17 -4.21
N ASP A 652 34.25 0.98 -3.73
CA ASP A 652 33.31 1.83 -4.47
C ASP A 652 34.01 2.51 -5.66
N VAL A 653 33.47 2.30 -6.85
CA VAL A 653 33.94 2.89 -8.11
C VAL A 653 32.77 3.62 -8.77
N LEU A 654 32.97 4.91 -9.07
CA LEU A 654 32.00 5.69 -9.84
C LEU A 654 32.04 5.26 -11.31
N ALA A 655 30.98 4.61 -11.76
CA ALA A 655 30.75 4.35 -13.17
C ALA A 655 30.12 5.61 -13.78
N VAL A 656 30.87 6.35 -14.60
CA VAL A 656 30.41 7.60 -15.24
C VAL A 656 29.19 7.38 -16.13
N GLY A 657 28.24 8.32 -16.12
CA GLY A 657 27.01 8.20 -16.91
C GLY A 657 27.17 8.54 -18.39
N THR A 658 28.14 9.39 -18.72
CA THR A 658 28.53 9.61 -20.12
C THR A 658 29.82 8.83 -20.40
N VAL A 659 29.74 7.89 -21.32
CA VAL A 659 30.84 7.02 -21.72
C VAL A 659 31.27 7.36 -23.14
N THR A 660 32.54 7.67 -23.32
CA THR A 660 33.16 7.81 -24.64
C THR A 660 34.01 6.58 -24.94
N VAL A 661 33.71 5.91 -26.04
CA VAL A 661 34.44 4.73 -26.53
C VAL A 661 35.18 5.11 -27.81
N PRO A 662 36.50 5.32 -27.76
CA PRO A 662 37.29 5.64 -28.96
C PRO A 662 37.41 4.43 -29.89
N VAL A 663 37.25 4.61 -31.20
CA VAL A 663 37.47 3.55 -32.20
C VAL A 663 38.90 3.02 -32.14
N SER A 664 39.86 3.87 -31.77
CA SER A 664 41.27 3.49 -31.56
C SER A 664 41.50 2.44 -30.45
N SER A 665 40.51 2.20 -29.58
CA SER A 665 40.57 1.13 -28.58
C SER A 665 40.13 -0.24 -29.11
N GLY A 666 39.60 -0.31 -30.33
CA GLY A 666 39.14 -1.54 -30.98
C GLY A 666 40.19 -2.24 -31.82
N THR A 667 39.95 -3.51 -32.13
CA THR A 667 40.74 -4.28 -33.09
C THR A 667 39.81 -4.72 -34.21
N PHE A 668 40.05 -4.21 -35.42
CA PHE A 668 39.23 -4.48 -36.61
C PHE A 668 40.12 -5.00 -37.73
N VAL A 669 39.65 -5.98 -38.50
CA VAL A 669 40.32 -6.45 -39.72
C VAL A 669 40.39 -5.32 -40.75
N SER A 670 39.31 -4.53 -40.87
CA SER A 670 39.29 -3.28 -41.61
C SER A 670 38.35 -2.29 -40.92
N ALA A 671 38.89 -1.15 -40.47
CA ALA A 671 38.06 -0.10 -39.86
C ALA A 671 37.05 0.49 -40.85
N ALA A 672 37.32 0.46 -42.15
CA ALA A 672 36.38 0.90 -43.19
C ALA A 672 35.25 -0.10 -43.46
N ALA A 673 35.35 -1.32 -42.93
CA ALA A 673 34.39 -2.39 -43.14
C ALA A 673 34.25 -3.29 -41.90
N ALA A 674 34.06 -2.68 -40.73
CA ALA A 674 33.94 -3.40 -39.46
C ALA A 674 32.65 -4.24 -39.43
N THR A 675 32.77 -5.51 -39.04
CA THR A 675 31.63 -6.41 -38.89
C THR A 675 30.90 -6.17 -37.56
N SER A 676 29.62 -6.54 -37.47
CA SER A 676 28.85 -6.45 -36.22
C SER A 676 29.53 -7.17 -35.05
N ALA A 677 30.18 -8.31 -35.29
CA ALA A 677 30.90 -9.06 -34.26
C ALA A 677 32.13 -8.31 -33.72
N GLU A 678 32.87 -7.63 -34.61
CA GLU A 678 34.02 -6.80 -34.21
C GLU A 678 33.56 -5.57 -33.43
N VAL A 679 32.47 -4.90 -33.86
CA VAL A 679 31.89 -3.76 -33.13
C VAL A 679 31.45 -4.16 -31.73
N VAL A 680 30.73 -5.27 -31.58
CA VAL A 680 30.30 -5.80 -30.27
C VAL A 680 31.50 -6.13 -29.38
N THR A 681 32.52 -6.77 -29.94
CA THR A 681 33.76 -7.10 -29.22
C THR A 681 34.49 -5.84 -28.76
N TRP A 682 34.58 -4.82 -29.62
CA TRP A 682 35.19 -3.54 -29.31
C TRP A 682 34.47 -2.83 -28.15
N LEU A 683 33.13 -2.70 -28.23
CA LEU A 683 32.34 -2.05 -27.20
C LEU A 683 32.46 -2.76 -25.85
N ASN A 684 32.26 -4.08 -25.82
CA ASN A 684 32.31 -4.84 -24.56
C ASN A 684 33.72 -4.97 -23.95
N ARG A 685 34.79 -4.70 -24.71
CA ARG A 685 36.17 -4.64 -24.18
C ARG A 685 36.48 -3.31 -23.51
N ASN A 686 35.77 -2.24 -23.84
CA ASN A 686 35.97 -0.95 -23.18
C ASN A 686 35.40 -1.02 -21.76
N THR A 687 36.24 -0.81 -20.75
CA THR A 687 35.85 -0.97 -19.34
C THR A 687 34.78 0.02 -18.88
N ALA A 688 34.81 1.27 -19.38
CA ALA A 688 33.81 2.28 -19.05
C ALA A 688 32.44 1.94 -19.67
N PHE A 689 32.43 1.44 -20.90
CA PHE A 689 31.20 0.93 -21.54
C PHE A 689 30.72 -0.34 -20.86
N ALA A 690 31.58 -1.32 -20.65
CA ALA A 690 31.24 -2.58 -20.00
C ALA A 690 30.78 -2.39 -18.55
N ALA A 691 31.09 -1.27 -17.90
CA ALA A 691 30.55 -0.94 -16.57
C ALA A 691 29.09 -0.47 -16.62
N ARG A 692 28.58 0.02 -17.76
CA ARG A 692 27.25 0.64 -17.88
C ARG A 692 26.33 0.00 -18.91
N GLY A 693 26.89 -0.62 -19.95
CA GLY A 693 26.17 -1.15 -21.08
C GLY A 693 26.63 -2.55 -21.49
N ILE A 694 25.81 -3.15 -22.36
CA ILE A 694 26.05 -4.45 -22.97
C ILE A 694 25.80 -4.29 -24.47
N ALA A 695 26.77 -4.67 -25.28
CA ALA A 695 26.62 -4.81 -26.73
C ALA A 695 26.40 -6.28 -27.11
N TRP A 696 25.58 -6.54 -28.12
CA TRP A 696 25.41 -7.89 -28.68
C TRP A 696 25.07 -7.85 -30.18
N VAL A 697 25.23 -9.00 -30.85
CA VAL A 697 24.75 -9.17 -32.23
C VAL A 697 23.36 -9.77 -32.16
N GLU A 698 22.36 -9.10 -32.73
CA GLU A 698 21.01 -9.63 -32.80
C GLU A 698 20.89 -10.77 -33.83
N SER A 699 19.81 -11.54 -33.73
CA SER A 699 19.51 -12.64 -34.66
C SER A 699 19.46 -12.22 -36.15
N ASN A 700 19.15 -10.94 -36.42
CA ASN A 700 19.15 -10.35 -37.76
C ASN A 700 20.50 -9.74 -38.18
N GLY A 701 21.56 -9.94 -37.39
CA GLY A 701 22.93 -9.48 -37.66
C GLY A 701 23.22 -8.03 -37.27
N ARG A 702 22.23 -7.26 -36.78
CA ARG A 702 22.43 -5.88 -36.30
C ARG A 702 23.19 -5.84 -34.98
N VAL A 703 23.91 -4.76 -34.71
CA VAL A 703 24.52 -4.48 -33.41
C VAL A 703 23.45 -3.88 -32.50
N GLY A 704 23.19 -4.51 -31.36
CA GLY A 704 22.36 -3.97 -30.28
C GLY A 704 23.23 -3.42 -29.15
N ILE A 705 22.79 -2.34 -28.52
CA ILE A 705 23.33 -1.85 -27.24
C ILE A 705 22.18 -1.66 -26.25
N ARG A 706 22.40 -2.05 -24.98
CA ARG A 706 21.45 -1.85 -23.88
C ARG A 706 22.15 -1.37 -22.60
N SER A 707 21.43 -0.68 -21.73
CA SER A 707 21.88 -0.37 -20.37
C SER A 707 21.93 -1.64 -19.51
N ARG A 708 22.84 -1.69 -18.52
CA ARG A 708 22.92 -2.75 -17.49
C ARG A 708 21.87 -2.61 -16.38
N ASN A 709 21.01 -1.60 -16.46
CA ASN A 709 19.99 -1.30 -15.44
C ASN A 709 20.60 -1.15 -14.03
N LEU A 710 21.70 -0.40 -13.93
CA LEU A 710 22.38 -0.13 -12.65
C LEU A 710 21.92 1.17 -11.97
N GLY A 711 21.36 2.11 -12.74
CA GLY A 711 20.85 3.39 -12.25
C GLY A 711 19.38 3.36 -11.82
N THR A 712 18.88 4.50 -11.34
CA THR A 712 17.46 4.72 -11.00
C THR A 712 16.61 5.02 -12.23
N VAL A 713 17.20 5.70 -13.21
CA VAL A 713 16.66 5.92 -14.55
C VAL A 713 17.24 4.85 -15.47
N PHE A 714 16.42 4.21 -16.29
CA PHE A 714 16.89 3.27 -17.31
C PHE A 714 16.81 3.92 -18.68
N SER A 715 17.85 4.66 -19.05
CA SER A 715 17.92 5.29 -20.36
C SER A 715 19.23 5.01 -21.07
N ILE A 716 19.18 5.00 -22.40
CA ILE A 716 20.34 5.01 -23.26
C ILE A 716 20.12 6.05 -24.35
N GLN A 717 21.09 6.92 -24.52
CA GLN A 717 21.07 7.96 -25.54
C GLN A 717 22.45 8.08 -26.17
N LEU A 718 22.53 8.05 -27.49
CA LEU A 718 23.77 8.38 -28.18
C LEU A 718 23.93 9.89 -28.26
N GLN A 719 25.15 10.37 -28.09
CA GLN A 719 25.50 11.74 -28.43
C GLN A 719 26.04 11.81 -29.86
N ALA A 720 25.88 12.98 -30.48
CA ALA A 720 26.33 13.24 -31.84
C ALA A 720 27.81 12.84 -32.00
N SER A 721 28.06 11.87 -32.87
CA SER A 721 29.39 11.33 -33.12
C SER A 721 29.44 10.61 -34.46
N THR A 722 30.63 10.47 -35.05
CA THR A 722 30.80 9.77 -36.33
C THR A 722 30.36 8.31 -36.26
N VAL A 723 30.53 7.66 -35.10
CA VAL A 723 30.07 6.27 -34.88
C VAL A 723 28.55 6.21 -34.72
N ALA A 724 27.92 7.16 -34.02
CA ALA A 724 26.46 7.23 -33.94
C ALA A 724 25.81 7.37 -35.33
N THR A 725 26.40 8.18 -36.21
CA THR A 725 25.91 8.31 -37.60
C THR A 725 26.17 7.06 -38.44
N SER A 726 27.40 6.54 -38.44
CA SER A 726 27.81 5.42 -39.32
C SER A 726 27.24 4.07 -38.92
N VAL A 727 27.08 3.81 -37.62
CA VAL A 727 26.59 2.52 -37.09
C VAL A 727 25.10 2.60 -36.77
N PHE A 728 24.66 3.66 -36.08
CA PHE A 728 23.31 3.78 -35.52
C PHE A 728 22.41 4.74 -36.30
N ALA A 729 22.77 5.07 -37.54
CA ALA A 729 21.99 5.92 -38.44
C ALA A 729 21.63 7.30 -37.85
N GLY A 730 22.43 7.80 -36.90
CA GLY A 730 22.19 9.08 -36.24
C GLY A 730 21.04 9.05 -35.22
N ASP A 731 20.72 7.89 -34.66
CA ASP A 731 19.73 7.76 -33.58
C ASP A 731 20.25 8.40 -32.29
N LEU A 732 19.90 9.67 -32.08
CA LEU A 732 20.24 10.47 -30.89
C LEU A 732 19.09 10.57 -29.89
N LEU A 733 18.02 9.80 -30.10
CA LEU A 733 16.87 9.81 -29.21
C LEU A 733 17.23 9.15 -27.88
N ALA A 734 16.63 9.62 -26.79
CA ALA A 734 16.70 8.92 -25.51
C ALA A 734 15.74 7.72 -25.55
N HIS A 735 16.30 6.52 -25.43
CA HIS A 735 15.54 5.28 -25.39
C HIS A 735 15.29 4.87 -23.94
N MET A 736 14.02 4.64 -23.60
CA MET A 736 13.54 4.19 -22.29
C MET A 736 12.80 2.86 -22.47
N PRO A 737 12.52 2.10 -21.39
CA PRO A 737 11.54 1.01 -21.43
C PRO A 737 10.24 1.48 -22.09
N THR A 738 9.64 0.61 -22.91
CA THR A 738 8.50 1.00 -23.74
C THR A 738 7.19 0.96 -22.95
N GLY A 739 6.43 2.05 -22.98
CA GLY A 739 5.10 2.16 -22.40
C GLY A 739 5.08 2.61 -20.94
N SER A 740 3.91 3.01 -20.43
CA SER A 740 3.72 3.45 -19.04
C SER A 740 3.83 2.30 -18.02
N THR A 741 3.69 1.06 -18.49
CA THR A 741 3.89 -0.18 -17.72
C THR A 741 4.60 -1.19 -18.64
N PRO A 742 5.94 -1.34 -18.55
CA PRO A 742 6.70 -2.19 -19.45
C PRO A 742 6.24 -3.64 -19.38
N SER A 743 5.56 -4.10 -20.42
CA SER A 743 4.96 -5.43 -20.49
C SER A 743 5.09 -6.01 -21.89
N ASN A 744 5.18 -7.33 -21.96
CA ASN A 744 5.32 -8.05 -23.22
C ASN A 744 4.02 -8.77 -23.55
N ASN A 745 3.52 -8.56 -24.76
CA ASN A 745 2.39 -9.33 -25.25
C ASN A 745 2.85 -10.75 -25.63
N VAL A 746 2.24 -11.77 -25.02
CA VAL A 746 2.56 -13.18 -25.24
C VAL A 746 1.56 -13.91 -26.15
N THR A 747 0.61 -13.22 -26.77
CA THR A 747 -0.26 -13.81 -27.81
C THR A 747 0.45 -13.87 -29.16
N ARG A 748 -0.06 -14.74 -30.05
CA ARG A 748 0.32 -14.73 -31.46
C ARG A 748 -0.22 -13.46 -32.13
N ARG A 749 0.68 -12.57 -32.56
CA ARG A 749 0.34 -11.29 -33.17
C ARG A 749 -0.17 -11.47 -34.60
N ILE A 750 -1.14 -10.65 -34.99
CA ILE A 750 -1.68 -10.65 -36.37
C ILE A 750 -0.58 -10.23 -37.36
N VAL A 751 0.18 -9.19 -36.98
CA VAL A 751 1.33 -8.72 -37.73
C VAL A 751 2.56 -9.47 -37.23
N ALA A 752 3.06 -10.41 -38.03
CA ALA A 752 4.20 -11.25 -37.66
C ALA A 752 5.46 -10.46 -37.25
N ALA A 753 5.69 -9.27 -37.85
CA ALA A 753 6.81 -8.40 -37.48
C ALA A 753 6.71 -7.83 -36.05
N ASN A 754 5.51 -7.79 -35.47
CA ASN A 754 5.27 -7.32 -34.10
C ASN A 754 5.38 -8.46 -33.07
N GLN A 755 5.55 -9.71 -33.53
CA GLN A 755 5.71 -10.85 -32.63
C GLN A 755 7.06 -10.76 -31.91
N ASP A 756 7.03 -10.79 -30.58
CA ASP A 756 8.27 -10.95 -29.82
C ASP A 756 8.86 -12.35 -30.10
N PRO A 757 10.07 -12.45 -30.67
CA PRO A 757 10.67 -13.72 -31.05
C PRO A 757 11.06 -14.59 -29.84
N ARG A 758 11.02 -14.04 -28.61
CA ARG A 758 11.26 -14.79 -27.36
C ARG A 758 10.06 -15.62 -26.92
N VAL A 759 8.91 -15.45 -27.56
CA VAL A 759 7.70 -16.21 -27.27
C VAL A 759 7.64 -17.47 -28.13
N THR A 760 7.41 -18.62 -27.50
CA THR A 760 7.18 -19.89 -28.18
C THR A 760 5.90 -20.54 -27.70
N TYR A 761 5.25 -21.27 -28.60
CA TYR A 761 3.92 -21.85 -28.39
C TYR A 761 3.97 -23.36 -28.58
N THR A 762 3.35 -24.08 -27.66
CA THR A 762 3.09 -25.52 -27.75
C THR A 762 1.63 -25.76 -27.38
N ALA A 763 1.04 -26.89 -27.72
CA ALA A 763 -0.34 -27.15 -27.28
C ALA A 763 -0.49 -27.07 -25.74
N GLY A 764 0.57 -27.42 -25.00
CA GLY A 764 0.57 -27.47 -23.54
C GLY A 764 0.83 -26.14 -22.82
N ALA A 765 1.51 -25.18 -23.45
CA ALA A 765 1.94 -23.93 -22.79
C ALA A 765 2.44 -22.85 -23.77
N ILE A 766 2.41 -21.60 -23.30
CA ILE A 766 3.19 -20.48 -23.84
C ILE A 766 4.48 -20.37 -23.03
N ARG A 767 5.62 -20.19 -23.69
CA ARG A 767 6.90 -19.96 -23.03
C ARG A 767 7.51 -18.64 -23.48
N TYR A 768 8.00 -17.86 -22.53
CA TYR A 768 8.76 -16.64 -22.77
C TYR A 768 10.20 -16.85 -22.27
N GLN A 769 11.16 -16.79 -23.17
CA GLN A 769 12.58 -16.80 -22.80
C GLN A 769 12.95 -15.42 -22.26
N LEU A 770 13.24 -15.30 -20.97
CA LEU A 770 13.79 -14.06 -20.41
C LEU A 770 15.21 -13.83 -20.90
N ASP A 771 15.64 -12.58 -20.80
CA ASP A 771 17.02 -12.19 -21.01
C ASP A 771 17.96 -12.91 -20.04
N PRO A 772 19.25 -13.01 -20.41
CA PRO A 772 20.26 -13.41 -19.47
C PRO A 772 20.21 -12.52 -18.22
N VAL A 773 20.27 -13.15 -17.06
CA VAL A 773 20.60 -12.49 -15.80
C VAL A 773 22.02 -11.99 -15.94
N ASP A 774 22.24 -10.67 -15.94
CA ASP A 774 23.58 -10.09 -16.09
C ASP A 774 24.06 -9.45 -14.77
N ASP A 775 23.71 -8.18 -14.54
CA ASP A 775 24.11 -7.41 -13.36
C ASP A 775 22.94 -7.11 -12.41
N LEU A 776 21.95 -8.00 -12.42
CA LEU A 776 20.82 -7.90 -11.52
C LEU A 776 21.26 -8.04 -10.06
N THR A 777 20.77 -7.15 -9.20
CA THR A 777 21.00 -7.22 -7.75
C THR A 777 20.49 -8.55 -7.18
N PRO A 778 21.25 -9.23 -6.30
CA PRO A 778 20.75 -10.41 -5.62
C PRO A 778 19.42 -10.15 -4.93
N GLY A 779 18.44 -11.02 -5.11
CA GLY A 779 17.09 -10.80 -4.59
C GLY A 779 16.02 -11.73 -5.15
N THR A 780 14.81 -11.54 -4.64
CA THR A 780 13.60 -12.13 -5.20
C THR A 780 13.02 -11.26 -6.31
N TYR A 781 12.71 -11.88 -7.44
CA TYR A 781 12.08 -11.28 -8.60
C TYR A 781 10.69 -11.90 -8.80
N VAL A 782 9.80 -11.17 -9.46
CA VAL A 782 8.40 -11.57 -9.68
C VAL A 782 8.13 -11.57 -11.18
N ALA A 783 7.65 -12.69 -11.71
CA ALA A 783 7.04 -12.77 -13.03
C ALA A 783 5.52 -12.87 -12.85
N SER A 784 4.75 -12.01 -13.52
CA SER A 784 3.30 -12.02 -13.46
C SER A 784 2.67 -11.89 -14.83
N ILE A 785 1.56 -12.57 -15.04
CA ILE A 785 0.75 -12.51 -16.26
C ILE A 785 -0.61 -11.89 -15.95
N GLU A 786 -1.09 -11.08 -16.89
CA GLU A 786 -2.49 -10.66 -16.98
C GLU A 786 -3.00 -11.04 -18.37
N ILE A 787 -4.05 -11.85 -18.46
CA ILE A 787 -4.53 -12.37 -19.74
C ILE A 787 -6.06 -12.43 -19.81
N ASN A 788 -6.61 -11.99 -20.95
CA ASN A 788 -8.04 -12.05 -21.27
C ASN A 788 -8.28 -12.32 -22.76
N ASP A 789 -9.44 -12.92 -23.04
CA ASP A 789 -10.01 -13.17 -24.36
C ASP A 789 -10.58 -11.83 -24.87
N ARG A 790 -11.68 -11.38 -24.26
CA ARG A 790 -12.51 -10.26 -24.74
C ARG A 790 -11.88 -8.88 -24.57
N GLY A 791 -10.97 -8.75 -23.61
CA GLY A 791 -10.33 -7.48 -23.28
C GLY A 791 -11.28 -6.33 -23.00
N ASN A 792 -10.89 -5.16 -23.49
CA ASN A 792 -11.32 -3.87 -22.98
C ASN A 792 -11.74 -2.96 -24.16
N LEU A 793 -13.02 -2.55 -24.18
CA LEU A 793 -13.63 -1.75 -25.26
C LEU A 793 -13.60 -0.23 -24.98
N SER A 794 -13.94 0.19 -23.76
CA SER A 794 -14.08 1.60 -23.34
C SER A 794 -13.91 1.73 -21.83
N SER A 795 -13.57 2.87 -21.23
CA SER A 795 -13.34 3.04 -19.76
C SER A 795 -14.37 2.44 -18.79
N SER A 796 -15.57 2.10 -19.26
CA SER A 796 -16.65 1.41 -18.54
C SER A 796 -16.86 -0.07 -18.95
N ASP A 797 -16.46 -0.42 -20.17
CA ASP A 797 -16.49 -1.65 -20.98
C ASP A 797 -15.60 -2.86 -20.68
N TYR A 798 -15.49 -3.44 -19.47
CA TYR A 798 -14.40 -4.41 -19.18
C TYR A 798 -14.75 -5.77 -18.59
N GLN A 799 -13.90 -6.76 -18.90
CA GLN A 799 -13.82 -8.06 -18.25
C GLN A 799 -12.55 -8.16 -17.41
N THR A 800 -12.61 -8.91 -16.31
CA THR A 800 -11.48 -8.98 -15.40
C THR A 800 -10.46 -10.05 -15.82
N PRO A 801 -9.23 -9.67 -16.23
CA PRO A 801 -8.23 -10.60 -16.72
C PRO A 801 -7.87 -11.66 -15.69
N SER A 802 -7.54 -12.83 -16.20
CA SER A 802 -6.95 -13.90 -15.41
C SER A 802 -5.54 -13.48 -15.03
N VAL A 803 -5.24 -13.47 -13.74
CA VAL A 803 -3.93 -13.07 -13.23
C VAL A 803 -3.23 -14.24 -12.55
N ALA A 804 -1.93 -14.34 -12.76
CA ALA A 804 -1.08 -15.29 -12.04
C ALA A 804 0.32 -14.73 -11.88
N ARG A 805 1.05 -15.21 -10.87
CA ARG A 805 2.43 -14.78 -10.61
C ARG A 805 3.27 -15.92 -10.10
N VAL A 806 4.58 -15.76 -10.22
CA VAL A 806 5.58 -16.63 -9.61
C VAL A 806 6.77 -15.80 -9.18
N ASN A 807 7.33 -16.14 -8.01
CA ASN A 807 8.58 -15.57 -7.55
C ASN A 807 9.75 -16.46 -8.00
N PHE A 808 10.89 -15.87 -8.33
CA PHE A 808 12.13 -16.59 -8.60
C PHE A 808 13.31 -15.82 -8.01
N GLN A 809 14.43 -16.50 -7.82
CA GLN A 809 15.58 -15.93 -7.15
C GLN A 809 16.75 -15.67 -8.11
N VAL A 810 17.44 -14.56 -7.89
CA VAL A 810 18.67 -14.17 -8.59
C VAL A 810 19.74 -13.93 -7.54
N GLY A 811 20.93 -14.51 -7.72
CA GLY A 811 22.11 -14.27 -6.88
C GLY A 811 22.03 -14.72 -5.40
N GLN A 812 20.88 -15.16 -4.90
CA GLN A 812 20.68 -15.64 -3.54
C GLN A 812 19.58 -16.72 -3.48
N ALA A 813 19.64 -17.66 -2.54
CA ALA A 813 18.60 -18.69 -2.42
C ALA A 813 17.39 -18.25 -1.57
N THR A 814 17.60 -17.36 -0.61
CA THR A 814 16.56 -16.96 0.35
C THR A 814 15.59 -15.95 -0.28
N GLU A 815 14.30 -16.22 -0.17
CA GLU A 815 13.27 -15.28 -0.62
C GLU A 815 13.25 -14.03 0.27
N SER A 816 13.38 -12.85 -0.34
CA SER A 816 13.21 -11.56 0.32
C SER A 816 11.76 -11.39 0.73
N ARG A 817 11.52 -11.03 1.99
CA ARG A 817 10.17 -10.73 2.50
C ARG A 817 9.57 -9.50 1.80
N ALA A 818 8.24 -9.49 1.67
CA ALA A 818 7.54 -8.36 1.09
C ALA A 818 7.56 -7.13 2.03
N PRO A 819 7.49 -5.89 1.52
CA PRO A 819 7.39 -4.69 2.36
C PRO A 819 6.16 -4.68 3.28
N ALA A 820 5.03 -5.20 2.79
CA ALA A 820 3.78 -5.32 3.51
C ALA A 820 3.15 -6.70 3.24
N GLY A 821 2.28 -7.14 4.14
CA GLY A 821 1.59 -8.41 4.08
C GLY A 821 0.32 -8.37 4.91
N ASN A 822 -0.27 -9.53 5.18
CA ASN A 822 -1.50 -9.68 5.97
C ASN A 822 -2.74 -8.97 5.40
N CYS A 823 -2.71 -8.40 4.20
CA CYS A 823 -3.86 -7.75 3.56
C CYS A 823 -5.08 -8.69 3.46
N GLY A 824 -4.84 -9.99 3.23
CA GLY A 824 -5.90 -10.98 3.08
C GLY A 824 -6.77 -11.12 4.33
N SER A 825 -6.23 -10.84 5.53
CA SER A 825 -6.97 -10.94 6.79
C SER A 825 -8.28 -10.14 6.75
N CYS A 826 -8.23 -8.90 6.24
CA CYS A 826 -9.41 -8.07 6.03
C CYS A 826 -10.04 -8.18 4.65
N HIS A 827 -9.25 -8.29 3.61
CA HIS A 827 -9.77 -8.12 2.26
C HIS A 827 -10.19 -9.44 1.58
N GLN A 828 -9.73 -10.62 2.03
CA GLN A 828 -9.99 -11.92 1.38
C GLN A 828 -10.56 -13.01 2.32
N GLY A 829 -11.67 -13.64 1.93
CA GLY A 829 -12.25 -14.78 2.64
C GLY A 829 -11.41 -16.07 2.52
N PRO A 830 -11.69 -17.08 3.34
CA PRO A 830 -10.98 -18.36 3.31
C PRO A 830 -11.16 -19.14 1.99
N ASP A 831 -12.19 -18.82 1.21
CA ASP A 831 -12.47 -19.37 -0.13
C ASP A 831 -11.61 -18.73 -1.24
N GLY A 832 -10.72 -17.79 -0.89
CA GLY A 832 -9.84 -17.08 -1.82
C GLY A 832 -10.50 -15.89 -2.51
N ARG A 833 -11.79 -15.62 -2.26
CA ARG A 833 -12.51 -14.48 -2.85
C ARG A 833 -12.36 -13.26 -1.96
N GLY A 834 -12.33 -12.06 -2.53
CA GLY A 834 -12.14 -10.87 -1.72
C GLY A 834 -12.39 -9.58 -2.47
N PHE A 835 -12.00 -8.49 -1.82
CA PHE A 835 -11.95 -7.17 -2.42
C PHE A 835 -10.99 -7.15 -3.61
N VAL A 836 -11.47 -6.68 -4.74
CA VAL A 836 -10.65 -6.35 -5.91
C VAL A 836 -10.76 -4.85 -6.08
N LEU A 837 -9.63 -4.17 -6.03
CA LEU A 837 -9.56 -2.71 -6.10
C LEU A 837 -10.18 -2.17 -7.42
N ASP A 838 -10.01 -2.94 -8.50
CA ASP A 838 -10.47 -2.53 -9.81
C ASP A 838 -10.92 -3.72 -10.68
N PHE A 839 -12.14 -4.22 -10.43
CA PHE A 839 -12.78 -5.26 -11.25
C PHE A 839 -12.91 -4.88 -12.72
N VAL A 840 -12.87 -3.59 -13.02
CA VAL A 840 -13.01 -3.04 -14.36
C VAL A 840 -11.63 -3.19 -15.05
N ARG A 841 -10.49 -2.95 -14.40
CA ARG A 841 -9.18 -3.09 -15.08
C ARG A 841 -8.41 -4.41 -14.87
N HIS A 842 -8.43 -5.04 -13.69
CA HIS A 842 -7.62 -6.24 -13.39
C HIS A 842 -8.12 -7.07 -12.18
N TYR A 843 -8.07 -8.42 -12.24
CA TYR A 843 -8.67 -9.31 -11.21
C TYR A 843 -7.66 -9.59 -10.12
N LYS A 844 -7.19 -8.52 -9.47
CA LYS A 844 -6.19 -8.62 -8.40
C LYS A 844 -6.90 -8.51 -7.06
N VAL A 845 -7.23 -9.68 -6.49
CA VAL A 845 -7.73 -9.77 -5.11
C VAL A 845 -6.67 -9.19 -4.18
N PHE A 846 -7.09 -8.31 -3.28
CA PHE A 846 -6.20 -7.64 -2.33
C PHE A 846 -5.75 -8.58 -1.19
N ASN A 847 -5.04 -9.64 -1.54
CA ASN A 847 -4.56 -10.69 -0.63
C ASN A 847 -3.11 -10.45 -0.18
N ASN A 848 -2.50 -11.44 0.50
CA ASN A 848 -1.11 -11.35 0.97
C ASN A 848 -0.05 -11.26 -0.14
N THR A 849 -0.45 -11.43 -1.40
CA THR A 849 0.39 -11.32 -2.59
C THR A 849 0.11 -10.05 -3.39
N ALA A 850 -0.90 -9.25 -2.98
CA ALA A 850 -1.37 -8.09 -3.72
C ALA A 850 -0.26 -7.09 -4.01
N VAL A 851 0.64 -6.88 -3.04
CA VAL A 851 1.79 -5.99 -3.25
C VAL A 851 2.59 -6.47 -4.46
N ASP A 852 2.95 -7.76 -4.55
CA ASP A 852 3.68 -8.35 -5.70
C ASP A 852 2.92 -8.32 -7.01
N GLN A 853 1.60 -8.52 -6.96
CA GLN A 853 0.77 -8.50 -8.16
C GLN A 853 0.61 -7.08 -8.71
N CYS A 854 0.50 -6.07 -7.84
CA CYS A 854 0.26 -4.69 -8.23
C CYS A 854 1.55 -3.91 -8.45
N GLY A 855 2.63 -4.24 -7.73
CA GLY A 855 3.87 -3.48 -7.71
C GLY A 855 4.62 -3.44 -9.05
N ALA A 856 4.35 -4.38 -9.96
CA ALA A 856 4.91 -4.29 -11.32
C ALA A 856 4.42 -3.05 -12.08
N CYS A 857 3.24 -2.53 -11.74
CA CYS A 857 2.59 -1.39 -12.40
C CYS A 857 2.41 -0.18 -11.47
N HIS A 858 2.35 -0.42 -10.16
CA HIS A 858 2.03 0.56 -9.12
C HIS A 858 3.20 0.76 -8.12
N ASP A 859 4.44 0.76 -8.60
CA ASP A 859 5.60 1.19 -7.82
C ASP A 859 6.25 2.43 -8.48
N TYR A 860 7.40 2.92 -7.98
CA TYR A 860 8.21 4.01 -8.59
C TYR A 860 8.65 3.63 -10.01
N GLN A 861 7.75 3.72 -10.96
CA GLN A 861 8.03 3.60 -12.37
C GLN A 861 8.25 5.02 -12.91
N PRO A 862 9.29 5.26 -13.73
CA PRO A 862 9.40 6.49 -14.50
C PRO A 862 8.18 6.57 -15.43
N GLN A 863 7.12 7.26 -15.00
CA GLN A 863 5.95 7.47 -15.82
C GLN A 863 6.22 8.65 -16.74
N THR A 864 6.00 8.45 -18.03
CA THR A 864 5.97 9.52 -19.03
C THR A 864 4.67 10.31 -18.89
N ALA A 865 4.48 11.01 -17.78
CA ALA A 865 3.38 11.96 -17.59
C ALA A 865 3.93 13.37 -17.71
N VAL A 866 3.66 14.02 -18.85
CA VAL A 866 3.89 15.45 -19.03
C VAL A 866 2.71 16.21 -18.42
N GLY A 867 2.94 16.92 -17.31
CA GLY A 867 1.97 17.81 -16.66
C GLY A 867 1.71 17.53 -15.17
N ALA A 868 1.16 18.52 -14.46
CA ALA A 868 0.79 18.43 -13.03
C ALA A 868 -0.45 17.56 -12.75
N ALA A 869 -1.07 17.00 -13.80
CA ALA A 869 -2.19 16.10 -13.71
C ALA A 869 -1.71 14.65 -13.82
N TRP A 870 -1.93 13.89 -12.76
CA TRP A 870 -1.77 12.44 -12.67
C TRP A 870 -2.39 11.71 -13.87
N THR A 871 -1.59 11.28 -14.85
CA THR A 871 -2.00 10.39 -15.95
C THR A 871 -1.20 9.07 -15.90
N GLY A 872 -1.33 8.33 -14.79
CA GLY A 872 -0.72 7.01 -14.65
C GLY A 872 -1.09 6.30 -13.34
N ALA A 873 -0.70 5.03 -13.23
CA ALA A 873 -1.00 4.13 -12.12
C ALA A 873 -0.26 4.58 -10.84
N GLY A 874 -0.97 5.11 -9.84
CA GLY A 874 -0.31 5.62 -8.62
C GLY A 874 0.39 4.56 -7.76
N PRO A 875 1.50 4.92 -7.07
CA PRO A 875 2.22 4.02 -6.20
C PRO A 875 1.31 3.43 -5.12
N ILE A 876 1.35 2.10 -5.01
CA ILE A 876 0.50 1.35 -4.09
C ILE A 876 0.79 1.70 -2.63
N SER A 877 2.04 2.01 -2.30
CA SER A 877 2.43 2.39 -0.94
C SER A 877 1.67 3.63 -0.45
N ARG A 878 1.72 4.73 -1.21
CA ARG A 878 0.97 5.96 -0.88
C ARG A 878 -0.53 5.70 -0.84
N ARG A 879 -1.05 4.97 -1.84
CA ARG A 879 -2.49 4.75 -1.97
C ARG A 879 -3.07 3.94 -0.81
N VAL A 880 -2.41 2.86 -0.42
CA VAL A 880 -2.83 2.03 0.72
C VAL A 880 -2.86 2.86 2.00
N HIS A 881 -1.83 3.68 2.24
CA HIS A 881 -1.77 4.53 3.43
C HIS A 881 -2.85 5.62 3.43
N ALA A 882 -3.07 6.29 2.28
CA ALA A 882 -4.08 7.33 2.14
C ALA A 882 -5.50 6.84 2.34
N VAL A 883 -5.84 5.69 1.76
CA VAL A 883 -7.18 5.12 1.88
C VAL A 883 -7.50 4.75 3.31
N HIS A 884 -6.53 4.21 4.06
CA HIS A 884 -6.71 3.83 5.46
C HIS A 884 -6.66 5.02 6.43
N ALA A 885 -5.92 6.08 6.10
CA ALA A 885 -5.93 7.34 6.84
C ALA A 885 -7.29 8.05 6.71
N ALA A 886 -7.85 8.04 5.49
CA ALA A 886 -9.19 8.50 5.17
C ALA A 886 -9.52 9.91 5.73
N SER A 887 -10.79 10.27 5.81
CA SER A 887 -11.23 11.54 6.41
C SER A 887 -10.98 11.63 7.93
N SER A 888 -10.61 10.53 8.60
CA SER A 888 -10.33 10.52 10.03
C SER A 888 -9.01 11.21 10.39
N GLU A 889 -7.99 11.13 9.52
CA GLU A 889 -6.64 11.62 9.81
C GLU A 889 -6.11 12.64 8.78
N LEU A 890 -6.73 12.72 7.60
CA LEU A 890 -6.29 13.57 6.51
C LEU A 890 -6.92 14.97 6.57
N ASN A 891 -6.10 15.98 6.29
CA ASN A 891 -6.54 17.37 6.15
C ASN A 891 -7.19 17.62 4.77
N PHE A 892 -6.71 16.91 3.75
CA PHE A 892 -7.17 17.01 2.37
C PHE A 892 -7.46 15.61 1.77
N PRO A 893 -8.43 14.87 2.33
CA PRO A 893 -8.67 13.47 1.99
C PRO A 893 -8.92 13.24 0.48
N LEU A 894 -9.69 14.10 -0.17
CA LEU A 894 -10.02 13.95 -1.59
C LEU A 894 -8.78 14.05 -2.50
N SER A 895 -7.89 15.01 -2.24
CA SER A 895 -6.66 15.16 -3.03
C SER A 895 -5.62 14.11 -2.70
N THR A 896 -5.52 13.68 -1.44
CA THR A 896 -4.50 12.74 -0.98
C THR A 896 -4.80 11.31 -1.41
N VAL A 897 -6.08 10.92 -1.34
CA VAL A 897 -6.58 9.63 -1.83
C VAL A 897 -6.65 9.62 -3.37
N GLY A 898 -6.83 10.79 -3.99
CA GLY A 898 -6.78 10.98 -5.44
C GLY A 898 -8.02 10.45 -6.18
N TYR A 899 -9.11 10.17 -5.46
CA TYR A 899 -10.40 9.75 -6.00
C TYR A 899 -11.53 10.24 -5.09
N SER A 900 -12.46 11.00 -5.65
CA SER A 900 -13.68 11.49 -4.98
C SER A 900 -14.92 10.77 -5.52
N ASN A 901 -15.95 10.65 -4.68
CA ASN A 901 -17.29 10.08 -4.90
C ASN A 901 -17.95 10.42 -6.25
N GLY A 902 -17.47 9.76 -7.30
CA GLY A 902 -17.97 9.69 -8.67
C GLY A 902 -17.40 8.45 -9.36
N ASP A 903 -16.97 7.46 -8.57
CA ASP A 903 -16.52 6.18 -9.05
C ASP A 903 -17.72 5.46 -9.69
N PRO A 904 -17.70 5.17 -11.00
CA PRO A 904 -18.83 4.52 -11.67
C PRO A 904 -19.04 3.08 -11.22
N VAL A 905 -18.18 2.53 -10.36
CA VAL A 905 -18.29 1.17 -9.84
C VAL A 905 -18.92 1.18 -8.44
N PRO A 906 -20.13 0.61 -8.30
CA PRO A 906 -20.78 0.46 -7.00
C PRO A 906 -19.89 -0.25 -5.98
N GLY A 907 -19.79 0.28 -4.76
CA GLY A 907 -19.03 -0.32 -3.66
C GLY A 907 -17.55 0.07 -3.58
N ARG A 908 -17.08 1.01 -4.42
CA ARG A 908 -15.77 1.66 -4.28
C ARG A 908 -15.94 3.06 -3.70
N ASN A 909 -15.87 3.17 -2.38
CA ASN A 909 -15.59 4.45 -1.74
C ASN A 909 -14.22 4.36 -1.06
N TRP A 910 -13.52 5.49 -1.15
CA TRP A 910 -12.12 5.62 -0.82
C TRP A 910 -11.89 6.36 0.51
N ASN A 911 -12.98 6.69 1.20
CA ASN A 911 -12.99 7.22 2.55
C ASN A 911 -13.25 6.09 3.57
N LEU A 912 -12.22 5.24 3.78
CA LEU A 912 -12.30 4.02 4.58
C LEU A 912 -11.39 4.11 5.82
N PRO A 913 -11.87 4.64 6.96
CA PRO A 913 -11.05 4.68 8.17
C PRO A 913 -10.62 3.26 8.56
N PHE A 914 -9.34 3.08 8.84
CA PHE A 914 -8.82 1.79 9.31
C PHE A 914 -9.59 1.35 10.58
N PRO A 915 -9.98 0.06 10.72
CA PRO A 915 -10.79 -0.42 11.84
C PRO A 915 -10.08 -0.43 13.21
N GLN A 916 -8.90 0.18 13.27
CA GLN A 916 -7.91 0.20 14.35
C GLN A 916 -7.18 1.55 14.35
N ASP A 917 -6.41 1.83 15.39
CA ASP A 917 -5.42 2.90 15.37
C ASP A 917 -4.45 2.67 14.19
N LEU A 918 -4.41 3.65 13.27
CA LEU A 918 -3.62 3.56 12.05
C LEU A 918 -2.11 3.40 12.35
N ARG A 919 -1.66 3.79 13.55
CA ARG A 919 -0.27 3.65 13.97
C ARG A 919 0.09 2.22 14.33
N THR A 920 -0.85 1.28 14.40
CA THR A 920 -0.59 -0.16 14.61
C THR A 920 -0.04 -0.79 13.32
N CYS A 921 1.15 -0.35 12.91
CA CYS A 921 1.78 -0.70 11.63
C CYS A 921 1.97 -2.22 11.47
N GLU A 922 2.18 -2.96 12.58
CA GLU A 922 2.35 -4.41 12.57
C GLU A 922 1.14 -5.17 11.99
N SER A 923 -0.05 -4.55 11.94
CA SER A 923 -1.24 -5.13 11.30
C SER A 923 -1.03 -5.42 9.81
N CYS A 924 -0.26 -4.58 9.11
CA CYS A 924 0.13 -4.74 7.70
C CYS A 924 1.63 -5.00 7.50
N HIS A 925 2.42 -4.80 8.54
CA HIS A 925 3.87 -5.03 8.57
C HIS A 925 4.31 -6.03 9.66
N PRO A 926 3.72 -7.23 9.73
CA PRO A 926 4.09 -8.22 10.73
C PRO A 926 5.53 -8.70 10.52
N ALA A 927 6.33 -8.61 11.59
CA ALA A 927 7.75 -8.95 11.57
C ALA A 927 8.05 -10.40 11.13
N ALA A 928 7.08 -11.31 11.19
CA ALA A 928 7.25 -12.68 10.74
C ALA A 928 7.23 -12.84 9.21
N THR A 929 6.48 -11.99 8.48
CA THR A 929 6.22 -12.17 7.04
C THR A 929 6.61 -10.98 6.18
N THR A 930 6.97 -9.83 6.79
CA THR A 930 7.42 -8.63 6.07
C THR A 930 8.88 -8.27 6.35
N SER A 931 9.43 -7.37 5.53
CA SER A 931 10.84 -6.95 5.57
C SER A 931 11.18 -6.04 6.75
N GLY A 932 10.20 -5.43 7.43
CA GLY A 932 10.45 -4.42 8.46
C GLY A 932 10.93 -3.06 7.93
N THR A 933 10.93 -2.86 6.60
CA THR A 933 11.42 -1.60 5.98
C THR A 933 10.62 -0.37 6.38
N TRP A 934 9.39 -0.53 6.88
CA TRP A 934 8.59 0.58 7.40
C TRP A 934 9.25 1.30 8.59
N GLN A 935 10.12 0.64 9.36
CA GLN A 935 10.85 1.24 10.48
C GLN A 935 12.22 1.80 10.08
N THR A 936 12.81 1.27 9.01
CA THR A 936 14.24 1.45 8.69
C THR A 936 14.48 2.19 7.38
N MET A 937 13.43 2.38 6.57
CA MET A 937 13.48 3.03 5.27
C MET A 937 12.32 4.01 5.14
N ALA A 938 12.39 5.12 5.89
CA ALA A 938 11.44 6.22 5.76
C ALA A 938 11.45 6.76 4.32
N ALA A 939 10.27 6.91 3.72
CA ALA A 939 10.10 7.37 2.35
C ALA A 939 8.89 8.31 2.24
N ARG A 940 8.96 9.29 1.36
CA ARG A 940 7.93 10.34 1.23
C ARG A 940 6.56 9.80 0.82
N LEU A 941 6.49 8.73 0.03
CA LEU A 941 5.23 8.19 -0.49
C LEU A 941 4.30 7.61 0.59
N PRO A 942 4.74 6.65 1.42
CA PRO A 942 3.89 6.17 2.52
C PRO A 942 3.59 7.29 3.52
N CYS A 943 4.58 8.14 3.86
CA CYS A 943 4.39 9.26 4.80
C CYS A 943 3.36 10.27 4.27
N GLY A 944 3.45 10.68 3.01
CA GLY A 944 2.49 11.59 2.38
C GLY A 944 1.16 10.95 2.00
N GLY A 945 1.01 9.65 2.26
CA GLY A 945 -0.30 8.99 2.29
C GLY A 945 -1.07 9.35 3.56
N CYS A 946 -0.40 9.51 4.71
CA CYS A 946 -1.05 9.79 6.00
C CYS A 946 -0.86 11.23 6.50
N HIS A 947 0.21 11.91 6.08
CA HIS A 947 0.57 13.25 6.52
C HIS A 947 0.47 14.25 5.37
N ASP A 948 -0.71 14.83 5.19
CA ASP A 948 -1.02 15.66 4.02
C ASP A 948 -1.18 17.16 4.31
N SER A 949 -0.96 17.59 5.55
CA SER A 949 -0.96 19.02 5.88
C SER A 949 0.02 19.81 5.00
N ASP A 950 -0.23 21.10 4.80
CA ASP A 950 0.65 21.97 4.01
C ASP A 950 2.10 21.95 4.54
N ALA A 951 2.26 21.91 5.87
CA ALA A 951 3.55 21.83 6.53
C ALA A 951 4.26 20.50 6.25
N ALA A 952 3.55 19.37 6.39
CA ALA A 952 4.10 18.04 6.11
C ALA A 952 4.47 17.89 4.63
N THR A 953 3.59 18.32 3.72
CA THR A 953 3.83 18.27 2.28
C THR A 953 4.99 19.16 1.86
N SER A 954 5.14 20.34 2.47
CA SER A 954 6.28 21.23 2.24
C SER A 954 7.58 20.62 2.78
N HIS A 955 7.55 20.03 3.98
CA HIS A 955 8.70 19.33 4.55
C HIS A 955 9.16 18.19 3.65
N MET A 956 8.26 17.27 3.24
CA MET A 956 8.61 16.16 2.35
C MET A 956 9.18 16.63 1.01
N ARG A 957 8.64 17.73 0.44
CA ARG A 957 9.18 18.35 -0.78
C ARG A 957 10.61 18.87 -0.56
N LEU A 958 10.90 19.51 0.57
CA LEU A 958 12.25 19.98 0.89
C LEU A 958 13.24 18.83 1.09
N GLN A 959 12.78 17.67 1.55
CA GLN A 959 13.62 16.48 1.74
C GLN A 959 13.81 15.64 0.46
N THR A 960 13.23 16.06 -0.65
CA THR A 960 13.28 15.36 -1.94
C THR A 960 13.97 16.25 -2.98
N TYR A 961 15.14 15.84 -3.46
CA TYR A 961 15.78 16.47 -4.61
C TYR A 961 15.38 15.74 -5.89
N ASP A 962 14.75 16.45 -6.81
CA ASP A 962 14.40 15.96 -8.14
C ASP A 962 15.38 16.57 -9.17
N PRO A 963 16.30 15.77 -9.75
CA PRO A 963 17.26 16.26 -10.72
C PRO A 963 16.63 16.58 -12.09
N THR A 964 15.40 16.13 -12.38
CA THR A 964 14.70 16.39 -13.66
C THR A 964 13.29 16.98 -13.46
N PRO A 965 13.20 18.27 -13.03
CA PRO A 965 11.95 18.91 -12.60
C PRO A 965 10.86 19.07 -13.67
N ALA A 966 11.10 18.66 -14.93
CA ALA A 966 10.09 18.59 -15.97
C ALA A 966 9.06 17.47 -15.71
N THR A 967 9.43 16.45 -14.92
CA THR A 967 8.55 15.37 -14.48
C THR A 967 8.77 15.12 -12.98
N PRO A 968 7.90 15.59 -12.08
CA PRO A 968 8.14 15.52 -10.62
C PRO A 968 8.19 14.11 -9.98
N TRP A 969 8.21 13.07 -10.82
CA TRP A 969 8.00 11.66 -10.48
C TRP A 969 8.72 10.70 -11.46
N SER A 970 9.89 11.09 -11.96
CA SER A 970 10.74 10.29 -12.88
C SER A 970 11.43 9.11 -12.18
N GLY A 971 11.31 8.97 -10.86
CA GLY A 971 11.95 7.90 -10.09
C GLY A 971 13.45 8.09 -9.90
N ASP A 972 13.99 9.24 -10.31
CA ASP A 972 15.35 9.71 -10.05
C ASP A 972 15.45 10.58 -8.80
N GLU A 973 14.35 10.73 -8.06
CA GLU A 973 14.34 11.56 -6.87
C GLU A 973 15.26 10.99 -5.78
N VAL A 974 16.07 11.88 -5.19
CA VAL A 974 16.95 11.57 -4.06
C VAL A 974 16.29 12.08 -2.78
N GLU A 975 15.93 11.15 -1.90
CA GLU A 975 15.27 11.47 -0.63
C GLU A 975 16.26 11.42 0.53
N SER A 976 16.20 12.43 1.41
CA SER A 976 17.00 12.52 2.64
C SER A 976 16.27 12.00 3.88
N CYS A 977 15.05 11.47 3.72
CA CYS A 977 14.17 11.01 4.79
C CYS A 977 14.88 10.07 5.78
N THR A 978 15.62 9.08 5.29
CA THR A 978 16.35 8.07 6.10
C THR A 978 17.53 8.61 6.89
N VAL A 979 18.03 9.80 6.55
CA VAL A 979 19.09 10.48 7.31
C VAL A 979 18.51 11.12 8.58
N CYS A 980 17.25 11.57 8.50
CA CYS A 980 16.57 12.31 9.56
C CYS A 980 15.63 11.44 10.44
N HIS A 981 15.13 10.32 9.90
CA HIS A 981 14.14 9.42 10.48
C HIS A 981 14.59 7.96 10.40
#